data_AF-A0A952SMY9-F1
#
_entry.id   AF-A0A952SMY9-F1
#
_cell.length_a   1.000
_cell.length_b   1.000
_cell.length_c   1.000
_cell.angle_alpha   90.00
_cell.angle_beta   90.00
_cell.angle_gamma   90.00
#
_symmetry.space_group_name_H-M   'P 1'
#
loop_
_entity.id
_entity.type
_entity.pdbx_description
1 polymer ?
#
loop_
_entity_poly.entity_id
_entity_poly.type
_entity_poly.pdbx_seq_one_letter_code
_entity_poly.pdbx_strand_id
1 'polypeptide(L)'
;MYKFLCFVVAASLFLHQICYGQSCPFDVMSDADQLTVTCTPVTGLTDTWDLHVEVVHSAASADVEIIVNKTSSGNRPSISNLTFALERQGGGSQSLSINLSVLGPQGDLDNLHHLGSLRLFSCSGFLTCPIFITELYTHGNVGYIQCHGMDFGYIGGNLEELYFDIYQFQQGTSLGSLEVGGNITGAIRTTPWQTLHHIVVAGDIGSETHHALIGDDAANPWPDINIGTIECQNMYAKILIGGTLRRVDIAGEFGGIVRAGKMLAVQGLGVGDPGFFIDSVNVSADVAVITSFDAVIEINGDLLPVSQLLLPEIPTEAGVRVEGDLACTFEIASDVAGFIEVSGTIEDTSVMVGRDITSSGSAIVGNLDCPIDIVRDLAGTVEVENRFIRPLIVGEEFSGDIIVRDESGLVGQIVINGAATSTPNLWSGEVSFGPSTPVIVLGPGESQPYKAPYYHILSSELGGGAIGLVPYQFHEKESSPEHDSVVSSAVPTSVTIHHYGPLLDDGNGGTTPVRIFRAGMALPLGFTHHREVPLCYGSVWTEVTSGFDISISGREVHIANDAASFQKGYAYQFIAEGILCGLAAGTPSTFYREDWAWEGAWDEGEDDWCCGLPKSRGYGFIIPTGMDLNFNLMHDTGDLELWLLDPVDVNDDDVIDFLDAAAIIDAIAEQE
;
A
#
# COMPACT_ATOMS: atom_id res chain seq x y z
N MET A 1 24.20 32.38 51.86
CA MET A 1 25.16 33.13 51.02
C MET A 1 25.12 32.68 49.56
N TYR A 2 25.39 31.41 49.21
CA TYR A 2 25.30 30.93 47.81
C TYR A 2 23.88 30.99 47.20
N LYS A 3 22.84 30.60 47.95
CA LYS A 3 21.43 30.76 47.52
C LYS A 3 21.09 32.22 47.19
N PHE A 4 21.59 33.15 48.00
CA PHE A 4 21.36 34.59 47.88
C PHE A 4 22.02 35.17 46.62
N LEU A 5 23.22 34.69 46.26
CA LEU A 5 23.94 35.14 45.06
C LEU A 5 23.26 34.67 43.76
N CYS A 6 22.76 33.43 43.71
CA CYS A 6 22.02 32.92 42.55
C CYS A 6 20.72 33.70 42.31
N PHE A 7 20.00 34.07 43.37
CA PHE A 7 18.78 34.87 43.28
C PHE A 7 19.03 36.28 42.73
N VAL A 8 20.07 36.97 43.22
CA VAL A 8 20.43 38.32 42.75
C VAL A 8 20.83 38.29 41.27
N VAL A 9 21.56 37.26 40.83
CA VAL A 9 21.94 37.09 39.42
C VAL A 9 20.72 36.82 38.54
N ALA A 10 19.81 35.92 38.96
CA ALA A 10 18.60 35.60 38.21
C ALA A 10 17.66 36.82 38.08
N ALA A 11 17.44 37.55 39.17
CA ALA A 11 16.64 38.78 39.15
C ALA A 11 17.26 39.86 38.26
N SER A 12 18.59 40.01 38.28
CA SER A 12 19.30 40.99 37.43
C SER A 12 19.21 40.65 35.93
N LEU A 13 19.28 39.36 35.56
CA LEU A 13 19.13 38.89 34.18
C LEU A 13 17.70 39.08 33.67
N PHE A 14 16.69 38.78 34.50
CA PHE A 14 15.27 38.96 34.18
C PHE A 14 14.94 40.45 33.93
N LEU A 15 15.45 41.34 34.79
CA LEU A 15 15.29 42.79 34.63
C LEU A 15 16.01 43.35 33.39
N HIS A 16 17.18 42.81 33.02
CA HIS A 16 17.92 43.25 31.84
C HIS A 16 17.19 42.93 30.52
N GLN A 17 16.45 41.82 30.46
CA GLN A 17 15.60 41.47 29.31
C GLN A 17 14.36 42.37 29.21
N ILE A 18 13.74 42.73 30.34
CA ILE A 18 12.60 43.67 30.36
C ILE A 18 13.02 45.06 29.84
N CYS A 19 14.27 45.45 30.03
CA CYS A 19 14.82 46.72 29.55
C CYS A 19 15.39 46.71 28.11
N TYR A 20 15.07 45.70 27.28
CA TYR A 20 15.50 45.60 25.87
C TYR A 20 17.02 45.78 25.66
N GLY A 21 17.86 45.28 26.56
CA GLY A 21 19.32 45.34 26.41
C GLY A 21 19.98 46.70 26.65
N GLN A 22 19.27 47.67 27.26
CA GLN A 22 19.90 48.89 27.75
C GLN A 22 20.42 48.74 29.19
N SER A 23 21.60 49.30 29.46
CA SER A 23 22.19 49.34 30.79
C SER A 23 21.46 50.33 31.69
N CYS A 24 20.51 49.86 32.50
CA CYS A 24 19.90 50.65 33.57
C CYS A 24 20.77 50.59 34.83
N PRO A 25 21.05 51.73 35.51
CA PRO A 25 21.64 51.71 36.84
C PRO A 25 20.59 51.22 37.85
N PHE A 26 20.95 50.21 38.65
CA PHE A 26 20.13 49.65 39.71
C PHE A 26 20.75 49.94 41.08
N ASP A 27 19.90 50.34 42.02
CA ASP A 27 20.25 50.39 43.44
C ASP A 27 19.64 49.16 44.13
N VAL A 28 20.48 48.43 44.86
CA VAL A 28 20.07 47.25 45.63
C VAL A 28 20.20 47.59 47.11
N MET A 29 19.07 47.67 47.81
CA MET A 29 19.03 47.82 49.26
C MET A 29 18.62 46.50 49.90
N SER A 30 19.45 45.97 50.79
CA SER A 30 19.12 44.78 51.57
C SER A 30 18.95 45.13 53.05
N ASP A 31 17.86 44.69 53.66
CA ASP A 31 17.72 44.55 55.11
C ASP A 31 17.66 43.05 55.48
N ALA A 32 17.65 42.72 56.77
CA ALA A 32 17.74 41.34 57.29
C ALA A 32 16.73 40.37 56.67
N ASP A 33 15.56 40.86 56.25
CA ASP A 33 14.44 40.05 55.72
C ASP A 33 13.91 40.54 54.35
N GLN A 34 14.48 41.59 53.73
CA GLN A 34 13.99 42.16 52.46
C GLN A 34 15.12 42.58 51.52
N LEU A 35 14.92 42.35 50.22
CA LEU A 35 15.77 42.85 49.13
C LEU A 35 14.94 43.74 48.21
N THR A 36 15.21 45.04 48.22
CA THR A 36 14.55 46.00 47.33
C THR A 36 15.52 46.36 46.20
N VAL A 37 15.12 46.11 44.95
CA VAL A 37 15.88 46.50 43.76
C VAL A 37 15.12 47.60 43.05
N THR A 38 15.67 48.82 43.05
CA THR A 38 15.05 49.98 42.41
C THR A 38 15.76 50.26 41.09
N CYS A 39 15.03 50.21 39.98
CA CYS A 39 15.56 50.53 38.66
C CYS A 39 15.18 51.97 38.31
N THR A 40 16.17 52.85 38.11
CA THR A 40 15.90 54.24 37.72
C THR A 40 15.80 54.32 36.19
N PRO A 41 14.72 54.84 35.60
CA PRO A 41 14.58 54.87 34.15
C PRO A 41 15.70 55.69 33.50
N VAL A 42 16.28 55.19 32.41
CA VAL A 42 17.06 56.02 31.48
C VAL A 42 16.10 57.03 30.87
N THR A 43 16.47 58.32 30.91
CA THR A 43 15.62 59.45 30.49
C THR A 43 14.95 59.20 29.13
N GLY A 44 13.61 59.12 29.11
CA GLY A 44 12.81 58.95 27.89
C GLY A 44 11.67 57.92 27.99
N LEU A 45 11.65 57.05 29.01
CA LEU A 45 10.58 56.09 29.27
C LEU A 45 9.75 56.52 30.49
N THR A 46 8.42 56.59 30.36
CA THR A 46 7.50 57.09 31.41
C THR A 46 6.99 56.02 32.37
N ASP A 47 7.44 54.78 32.25
CA ASP A 47 6.97 53.67 33.09
C ASP A 47 7.98 53.39 34.22
N THR A 48 7.50 53.49 35.47
CA THR A 48 8.17 52.99 36.67
C THR A 48 7.66 51.59 37.02
N TRP A 49 8.58 50.69 37.33
CA TRP A 49 8.29 49.33 37.77
C TRP A 49 8.82 49.17 39.20
N ASP A 50 7.96 48.80 40.15
CA ASP A 50 8.37 48.46 41.50
C ASP A 50 8.43 46.94 41.61
N LEU A 51 9.65 46.41 41.75
CA LEU A 51 9.87 44.99 42.01
C LEU A 51 9.93 44.77 43.53
N HIS A 52 8.93 44.10 44.08
CA HIS A 52 8.91 43.72 45.48
C HIS A 52 9.28 42.23 45.60
N VAL A 53 10.37 41.93 46.29
CA VAL A 53 10.81 40.55 46.56
C VAL A 53 10.75 40.31 48.06
N GLU A 54 9.79 39.50 48.51
CA GLU A 54 9.67 39.10 49.90
C GLU A 54 10.15 37.64 50.05
N VAL A 55 11.15 37.44 50.92
CA VAL A 55 11.74 36.11 51.15
C VAL A 55 11.21 35.60 52.49
N VAL A 56 10.12 34.83 52.45
CA VAL A 56 9.51 34.27 53.67
C VAL A 56 10.27 33.00 54.06
N HIS A 57 11.09 33.09 55.12
CA HIS A 57 11.78 31.91 55.66
C HIS A 57 10.86 31.10 56.56
N SER A 58 10.58 29.84 56.20
CA SER A 58 10.10 28.82 57.13
C SER A 58 11.24 27.84 57.47
N ALA A 59 11.15 27.14 58.61
CA ALA A 59 12.18 26.20 59.06
C ALA A 59 12.32 24.93 58.17
N ALA A 60 11.46 24.75 57.15
CA ALA A 60 11.41 23.56 56.30
C ALA A 60 11.47 23.84 54.79
N SER A 61 11.07 25.04 54.33
CA SER A 61 11.12 25.50 52.93
C SER A 61 11.49 26.99 52.88
N ALA A 62 12.16 27.43 51.82
CA ALA A 62 12.27 28.84 51.51
C ALA A 62 11.37 29.10 50.30
N ASP A 63 10.20 29.66 50.57
CA ASP A 63 9.29 30.12 49.52
C ASP A 63 9.64 31.59 49.25
N VAL A 64 9.96 31.90 48.00
CA VAL A 64 10.27 33.25 47.57
C VAL A 64 9.11 33.73 46.71
N GLU A 65 8.34 34.66 47.26
CA GLU A 65 7.26 35.32 46.53
C GLU A 65 7.85 36.57 45.86
N ILE A 66 7.83 36.61 44.52
CA ILE A 66 8.24 37.80 43.77
C ILE A 66 6.97 38.47 43.24
N ILE A 67 6.63 39.61 43.83
CA ILE A 67 5.47 40.41 43.45
C ILE A 67 5.97 41.57 42.58
N VAL A 68 5.67 41.51 41.28
CA VAL A 68 6.03 42.57 40.33
C VAL A 68 4.85 43.53 40.20
N ASN A 69 4.91 44.69 40.86
CA ASN A 69 3.84 45.69 40.81
C ASN A 69 4.19 46.80 39.80
N LYS A 70 3.37 46.94 38.76
CA LYS A 70 3.44 48.10 37.85
C LYS A 70 2.63 49.26 38.44
N THR A 71 3.25 50.41 38.65
CA THR A 71 2.59 51.59 39.25
C THR A 71 2.08 52.61 38.24
N SER A 72 2.22 52.38 36.92
CA SER A 72 1.71 53.31 35.89
C SER A 72 0.38 52.85 35.25
N SER A 73 -0.50 53.83 35.02
CA SER A 73 -1.92 53.69 34.63
C SER A 73 -2.18 53.32 33.16
N GLY A 74 -1.32 52.49 32.54
CA GLY A 74 -1.49 52.07 31.14
C GLY A 74 -1.99 50.63 31.01
N ASN A 75 -2.99 50.39 30.14
CA ASN A 75 -3.58 49.10 29.77
C ASN A 75 -2.58 48.10 29.15
N ARG A 76 -1.56 47.68 29.89
CA ARG A 76 -0.65 46.59 29.49
C ARG A 76 -0.70 45.48 30.53
N PRO A 77 -0.46 44.21 30.14
CA PRO A 77 -0.61 43.08 31.03
C PRO A 77 0.25 43.21 32.29
N SER A 78 -0.37 42.92 33.43
CA SER A 78 0.28 42.77 34.73
C SER A 78 0.58 41.29 34.98
N ILE A 79 1.80 40.95 35.35
CA ILE A 79 2.10 39.63 35.93
C ILE A 79 1.49 39.65 37.33
N SER A 80 0.42 38.90 37.55
CA SER A 80 -0.35 38.98 38.80
C SER A 80 0.33 38.26 39.96
N ASN A 81 1.03 37.15 39.72
CA ASN A 81 1.78 36.39 40.72
C ASN A 81 2.93 35.63 40.07
N LEU A 82 4.14 35.74 40.62
CA LEU A 82 5.30 34.92 40.26
C LEU A 82 5.90 34.32 41.54
N THR A 83 5.66 33.03 41.76
CA THR A 83 6.11 32.34 42.98
C THR A 83 7.25 31.39 42.63
N PHE A 84 8.38 31.55 43.32
CA PHE A 84 9.53 30.65 43.22
C PHE A 84 9.60 29.80 44.49
N ALA A 85 9.41 28.49 44.36
CA ALA A 85 9.59 27.55 45.46
C ALA A 85 10.89 26.76 45.25
N LEU A 86 11.82 26.86 46.20
CA LEU A 86 13.01 26.00 46.22
C LEU A 86 12.72 24.77 47.05
N GLU A 87 12.37 23.68 46.37
CA GLU A 87 12.12 22.41 47.04
C GLU A 87 13.40 21.57 47.09
N ARG A 88 13.76 21.11 48.29
CA ARG A 88 14.87 20.17 48.46
C ARG A 88 14.32 18.76 48.32
N GLN A 89 14.36 18.20 47.12
CA GLN A 89 13.99 16.80 46.95
C GLN A 89 14.98 15.89 47.70
N GLY A 90 14.44 14.86 48.35
CA GLY A 90 15.15 13.91 49.21
C GLY A 90 16.19 13.10 48.43
N GLY A 91 17.36 13.68 48.17
CA GLY A 91 18.45 13.05 47.41
C GLY A 91 19.71 13.91 47.25
N GLY A 92 19.68 15.18 47.66
CA GLY A 92 20.84 16.10 47.57
C GLY A 92 20.78 17.08 46.40
N SER A 93 19.87 16.89 45.45
CA SER A 93 19.59 17.83 44.38
C SER A 93 18.58 18.90 44.84
N GLN A 94 18.81 20.16 44.47
CA GLN A 94 17.85 21.26 44.65
C GLN A 94 17.17 21.50 43.31
N SER A 95 15.84 21.46 43.26
CA SER A 95 15.06 21.89 42.11
C SER A 95 14.46 23.27 42.39
N LEU A 96 14.39 24.11 41.36
CA LEU A 96 13.61 25.34 41.40
C LEU A 96 12.27 25.03 40.74
N SER A 97 11.20 25.05 41.53
CA SER A 97 9.84 25.01 41.02
C SER A 97 9.37 26.45 40.78
N ILE A 98 8.89 26.71 39.56
CA ILE A 98 8.34 28.01 39.16
C ILE A 98 6.87 27.79 38.85
N ASN A 99 6.01 28.48 39.60
CA ASN A 99 4.59 28.61 39.27
C ASN A 99 4.40 30.00 38.65
N LEU A 100 4.07 30.04 37.35
CA LEU A 100 3.93 31.27 36.59
C LEU A 100 2.48 31.42 36.10
N SER A 101 1.76 32.37 36.69
CA SER A 101 0.38 32.70 36.31
C SER A 101 0.34 34.12 35.75
N VAL A 102 0.15 34.26 34.43
CA VAL A 102 -0.03 35.56 33.77
C VAL A 102 -1.52 35.78 33.53
N LEU A 103 -2.21 36.41 34.49
CA LEU A 103 -3.62 36.77 34.35
C LEU A 103 -3.76 38.15 33.70
N GLY A 104 -4.37 38.19 32.51
CA GLY A 104 -4.86 39.44 31.91
C GLY A 104 -6.26 39.78 32.46
N PRO A 105 -6.64 41.07 32.55
CA PRO A 105 -8.01 41.44 32.90
C PRO A 105 -8.98 40.89 31.85
N GLN A 106 -10.04 40.25 32.31
CA GLN A 106 -11.01 39.42 31.57
C GLN A 106 -11.87 40.17 30.51
N GLY A 107 -11.49 41.39 30.10
CA GLY A 107 -12.35 42.32 29.35
C GLY A 107 -11.77 42.99 28.11
N ASP A 108 -10.54 42.68 27.67
CA ASP A 108 -9.95 43.30 26.47
C ASP A 108 -8.91 42.36 25.81
N LEU A 109 -9.40 41.18 25.37
CA LEU A 109 -8.56 40.07 24.87
C LEU A 109 -7.89 40.36 23.51
N ASP A 110 -8.37 41.34 22.74
CA ASP A 110 -7.84 41.67 21.41
C ASP A 110 -6.56 42.52 21.44
N ASN A 111 -6.07 42.95 22.61
CA ASN A 111 -4.89 43.84 22.71
C ASN A 111 -3.69 43.21 23.45
N LEU A 112 -3.77 41.93 23.82
CA LEU A 112 -2.76 41.21 24.59
C LEU A 112 -1.82 40.43 23.65
N HIS A 113 -1.29 41.10 22.63
CA HIS A 113 -0.40 40.50 21.65
C HIS A 113 1.05 40.43 22.20
N HIS A 114 1.52 39.21 22.41
CA HIS A 114 2.90 38.78 22.63
C HIS A 114 3.49 38.91 24.05
N LEU A 115 3.56 37.78 24.77
CA LEU A 115 4.71 37.50 25.63
C LEU A 115 5.90 37.18 24.71
N GLY A 116 6.66 38.21 24.31
CA GLY A 116 7.67 38.14 23.25
C GLY A 116 8.84 37.16 23.49
N SER A 117 8.96 36.54 24.67
CA SER A 117 9.68 35.28 24.94
C SER A 117 9.77 35.03 26.45
N LEU A 118 9.52 33.79 26.90
CA LEU A 118 9.83 33.37 28.26
C LEU A 118 11.12 32.54 28.23
N ARG A 119 12.28 33.21 28.37
CA ARG A 119 13.57 32.52 28.43
C ARG A 119 14.00 32.30 29.88
N LEU A 120 13.89 31.07 30.34
CA LEU A 120 14.40 30.66 31.64
C LEU A 120 15.81 30.10 31.47
N PHE A 121 16.84 30.93 31.71
CA PHE A 121 18.23 30.48 31.60
C PHE A 121 18.70 29.78 32.88
N SER A 122 19.32 28.61 32.74
CA SER A 122 20.18 28.08 33.80
C SER A 122 21.56 28.76 33.72
N CYS A 123 22.12 29.16 34.86
CA CYS A 123 23.44 29.81 34.89
C CYS A 123 24.53 28.82 34.45
N SER A 124 25.22 29.11 33.35
CA SER A 124 26.37 28.35 32.90
C SER A 124 27.60 28.70 33.76
N GLY A 125 27.80 27.93 34.82
CA GLY A 125 28.97 28.05 35.69
C GLY A 125 28.75 27.39 37.06
N PHE A 126 29.09 26.11 37.16
CA PHE A 126 29.27 25.32 38.38
C PHE A 126 28.07 24.65 39.07
N LEU A 127 26.81 25.01 38.81
CA LEU A 127 25.63 24.24 39.22
C LEU A 127 24.50 24.43 38.20
N THR A 128 24.25 23.45 37.33
CA THR A 128 23.04 23.44 36.49
C THR A 128 21.84 23.12 37.37
N CYS A 129 21.16 24.15 37.88
CA CYS A 129 19.87 23.96 38.53
C CYS A 129 18.83 23.64 37.44
N PRO A 130 18.21 22.45 37.45
CA PRO A 130 17.14 22.15 36.52
C PRO A 130 15.95 23.08 36.78
N ILE A 131 15.29 23.47 35.70
CA ILE A 131 14.10 24.32 35.73
C ILE A 131 12.91 23.40 35.49
N PHE A 132 12.14 23.17 36.55
CA PHE A 132 10.90 22.41 36.48
C PHE A 132 9.72 23.37 36.60
N ILE A 133 8.87 23.33 35.58
CA ILE A 133 7.62 24.10 35.56
C ILE A 133 6.54 23.16 36.08
N THR A 134 6.01 23.41 37.27
CA THR A 134 4.89 22.58 37.74
C THR A 134 3.63 22.96 36.96
N GLU A 135 3.35 24.27 36.88
CA GLU A 135 2.19 24.81 36.17
C GLU A 135 2.57 26.09 35.41
N LEU A 136 2.25 26.12 34.11
CA LEU A 136 2.31 27.31 33.27
C LEU A 136 0.90 27.66 32.79
N TYR A 137 0.42 28.86 33.10
CA TYR A 137 -0.85 29.38 32.57
C TYR A 137 -0.64 30.71 31.86
N THR A 138 -0.86 30.72 30.54
CA THR A 138 -0.85 31.93 29.72
C THR A 138 -2.15 32.04 28.94
N HIS A 139 -2.71 33.25 28.82
CA HIS A 139 -3.92 33.48 28.01
C HIS A 139 -3.63 33.84 26.54
N GLY A 140 -2.42 34.32 26.25
CA GLY A 140 -2.01 34.75 24.90
C GLY A 140 -0.94 33.85 24.30
N ASN A 141 -0.37 34.31 23.18
CA ASN A 141 0.68 33.60 22.46
C ASN A 141 1.97 33.53 23.29
N VAL A 142 2.66 32.39 23.17
CA VAL A 142 3.99 32.15 23.75
C VAL A 142 4.96 31.89 22.61
N GLY A 143 6.07 32.62 22.57
CA GLY A 143 7.06 32.47 21.50
C GLY A 143 8.15 31.40 21.76
N TYR A 144 8.51 31.11 23.00
CA TYR A 144 9.55 30.10 23.25
C TYR A 144 9.45 29.63 24.70
N ILE A 145 9.55 28.33 24.91
CA ILE A 145 9.66 27.71 26.23
C ILE A 145 10.87 26.79 26.23
N GLN A 146 11.74 27.00 27.22
CA GLN A 146 12.86 26.13 27.52
C GLN A 146 12.82 25.74 28.98
N CYS A 147 12.70 24.45 29.23
CA CYS A 147 12.68 23.91 30.58
C CYS A 147 13.37 22.54 30.64
N HIS A 148 13.55 22.01 31.85
CA HIS A 148 14.03 20.63 32.03
C HIS A 148 12.89 19.63 32.22
N GLY A 149 11.73 20.13 32.63
CA GLY A 149 10.49 19.38 32.70
C GLY A 149 9.32 20.33 32.96
N MET A 150 8.13 19.88 32.56
CA MET A 150 6.87 20.57 32.77
C MET A 150 5.79 19.58 33.17
N ASP A 151 5.12 19.76 34.30
CA ASP A 151 4.01 18.87 34.67
C ASP A 151 2.72 19.27 33.93
N PHE A 152 2.36 20.57 33.96
CA PHE A 152 1.19 21.08 33.28
C PHE A 152 1.47 22.44 32.60
N GLY A 153 1.06 22.58 31.35
CA GLY A 153 1.09 23.85 30.62
C GLY A 153 -0.22 24.11 29.90
N TYR A 154 -0.79 25.29 30.10
CA TYR A 154 -1.95 25.81 29.37
C TYR A 154 -1.58 27.13 28.70
N ILE A 155 -1.68 27.15 27.37
CA ILE A 155 -1.39 28.31 26.51
C ILE A 155 -2.66 28.65 25.74
N GLY A 156 -3.39 29.68 26.16
CA GLY A 156 -4.66 30.07 25.54
C GLY A 156 -4.54 30.61 24.11
N GLY A 157 -3.34 30.99 23.66
CA GLY A 157 -3.07 31.43 22.29
C GLY A 157 -2.19 30.44 21.51
N ASN A 158 -1.40 30.95 20.57
CA ASN A 158 -0.48 30.16 19.78
C ASN A 158 0.83 29.86 20.52
N LEU A 159 1.44 28.71 20.25
CA LEU A 159 2.85 28.47 20.49
C LEU A 159 3.62 28.79 19.19
N GLU A 160 4.11 30.03 19.12
CA GLU A 160 4.76 30.64 17.97
C GLU A 160 6.28 30.48 18.05
N GLU A 161 6.99 30.67 16.93
CA GLU A 161 8.46 30.54 16.82
C GLU A 161 9.03 29.14 17.15
N LEU A 162 10.33 28.98 16.90
CA LEU A 162 10.91 27.72 16.44
C LEU A 162 10.91 26.55 17.44
N TYR A 163 10.76 26.74 18.76
CA TYR A 163 11.14 25.69 19.72
C TYR A 163 10.37 25.69 21.06
N PHE A 164 9.80 24.55 21.41
CA PHE A 164 9.49 24.12 22.76
C PHE A 164 10.51 23.05 23.13
N ASP A 165 11.58 23.44 23.83
CA ASP A 165 12.69 22.54 24.13
C ASP A 165 12.63 22.05 25.58
N ILE A 166 12.50 20.73 25.76
CA ILE A 166 12.67 20.09 27.07
C ILE A 166 14.05 19.41 27.14
N TYR A 167 14.96 20.01 27.91
CA TYR A 167 16.32 19.51 28.10
C TYR A 167 16.43 18.52 29.26
N GLN A 168 17.36 17.57 29.13
CA GLN A 168 17.49 16.44 30.05
C GLN A 168 17.71 16.86 31.51
N PHE A 169 16.89 16.31 32.41
CA PHE A 169 17.29 15.99 33.77
C PHE A 169 17.13 14.47 33.98
N GLN A 170 17.87 13.89 34.92
CA GLN A 170 17.98 12.43 35.12
C GLN A 170 16.61 11.72 35.10
N GLN A 171 16.56 10.54 34.45
CA GLN A 171 15.42 9.60 34.32
C GLN A 171 14.13 10.04 35.03
N GLY A 172 13.16 10.56 34.28
CA GLY A 172 11.86 11.01 34.78
C GLY A 172 11.00 11.59 33.67
N THR A 173 9.74 11.87 33.99
CA THR A 173 8.77 12.52 33.10
C THR A 173 9.20 13.94 32.71
N SER A 174 9.20 14.22 31.40
CA SER A 174 9.52 15.54 30.83
C SER A 174 8.31 16.46 30.69
N LEU A 175 7.17 15.91 30.27
CA LEU A 175 5.96 16.68 30.00
C LEU A 175 4.74 15.88 30.46
N GLY A 176 4.01 16.36 31.47
CA GLY A 176 2.76 15.75 31.91
C GLY A 176 1.59 16.07 30.97
N SER A 177 1.24 17.35 30.82
CA SER A 177 0.21 17.79 29.88
C SER A 177 0.53 19.16 29.32
N LEU A 178 0.35 19.34 28.01
CA LEU A 178 0.43 20.63 27.33
C LEU A 178 -0.85 20.87 26.54
N GLU A 179 -1.60 21.89 26.92
CA GLU A 179 -2.82 22.34 26.25
C GLU A 179 -2.55 23.68 25.57
N VAL A 180 -2.78 23.75 24.25
CA VAL A 180 -2.61 24.95 23.43
C VAL A 180 -3.95 25.29 22.78
N GLY A 181 -4.52 26.44 23.10
CA GLY A 181 -5.81 26.91 22.56
C GLY A 181 -5.73 27.42 21.13
N GLY A 182 -4.54 27.77 20.63
CA GLY A 182 -4.27 28.13 19.24
C GLY A 182 -3.47 27.07 18.50
N ASN A 183 -2.53 27.51 17.66
CA ASN A 183 -1.68 26.66 16.83
C ASN A 183 -0.31 26.42 17.48
N ILE A 184 0.33 25.28 17.19
CA ILE A 184 1.75 25.05 17.39
C ILE A 184 2.46 25.16 16.04
N THR A 185 3.24 26.22 15.82
CA THR A 185 3.96 26.42 14.54
C THR A 185 5.44 26.02 14.59
N GLY A 186 5.96 25.79 15.80
CA GLY A 186 7.36 25.42 16.06
C GLY A 186 7.59 23.94 16.28
N ALA A 187 8.82 23.58 16.68
CA ALA A 187 9.19 22.22 17.05
C ALA A 187 8.97 21.97 18.56
N ILE A 188 8.42 20.82 18.92
CA ILE A 188 8.45 20.24 20.27
C ILE A 188 9.66 19.31 20.33
N ARG A 189 10.75 19.80 20.91
CA ARG A 189 11.99 19.03 21.04
C ARG A 189 12.13 18.46 22.43
N THR A 190 12.53 17.20 22.48
CA THR A 190 12.88 16.54 23.73
C THR A 190 14.21 15.84 23.59
N THR A 191 14.89 15.69 24.71
CA THR A 191 16.09 14.84 24.78
C THR A 191 15.71 13.35 24.83
N PRO A 192 16.63 12.42 24.51
CA PRO A 192 16.36 10.98 24.65
C PRO A 192 15.87 10.59 26.05
N TRP A 193 15.09 9.49 26.14
CA TRP A 193 14.55 8.89 27.38
C TRP A 193 13.41 9.67 28.05
N GLN A 194 12.79 10.57 27.32
CA GLN A 194 11.75 11.46 27.82
C GLN A 194 10.35 10.93 27.51
N THR A 195 9.37 11.30 28.33
CA THR A 195 7.96 10.95 28.13
C THR A 195 7.12 12.21 28.00
N LEU A 196 6.46 12.36 26.84
CA LEU A 196 5.46 13.37 26.56
C LEU A 196 4.09 12.73 26.78
N HIS A 197 3.47 12.95 27.94
CA HIS A 197 2.24 12.23 28.30
C HIS A 197 1.02 12.68 27.47
N HIS A 198 0.76 13.98 27.41
CA HIS A 198 -0.43 14.50 26.74
C HIS A 198 -0.15 15.86 26.08
N ILE A 199 -0.50 16.00 24.80
CA ILE A 199 -0.41 17.25 24.04
C ILE A 199 -1.78 17.47 23.38
N VAL A 200 -2.50 18.52 23.77
CA VAL A 200 -3.79 18.90 23.18
C VAL A 200 -3.64 20.26 22.51
N VAL A 201 -3.97 20.35 21.24
CA VAL A 201 -3.87 21.58 20.44
C VAL A 201 -5.22 21.85 19.81
N ALA A 202 -5.93 22.88 20.25
CA ALA A 202 -7.26 23.17 19.70
C ALA A 202 -7.21 23.60 18.22
N GLY A 203 -6.09 24.16 17.77
CA GLY A 203 -5.83 24.49 16.37
C GLY A 203 -4.87 23.50 15.69
N ASP A 204 -3.98 24.04 14.85
CA ASP A 204 -3.09 23.25 13.99
C ASP A 204 -1.73 22.99 14.63
N ILE A 205 -1.17 21.81 14.41
CA ILE A 205 0.25 21.52 14.62
C ILE A 205 0.97 21.64 13.28
N GLY A 206 1.71 22.72 13.05
CA GLY A 206 2.37 23.04 11.79
C GLY A 206 1.45 23.72 10.78
N SER A 207 1.87 23.74 9.51
CA SER A 207 1.06 24.17 8.36
C SER A 207 1.52 23.46 7.08
N GLU A 208 0.72 23.50 6.02
CA GLU A 208 1.07 22.93 4.68
C GLU A 208 2.45 23.34 4.17
N THR A 209 2.94 24.53 4.55
CA THR A 209 4.24 25.05 4.10
C THR A 209 5.36 24.87 5.12
N HIS A 210 5.02 24.53 6.36
CA HIS A 210 5.98 24.43 7.48
C HIS A 210 5.59 23.29 8.41
N HIS A 211 6.31 22.17 8.30
CA HIS A 211 6.04 21.03 9.15
C HIS A 211 6.67 21.25 10.54
N ALA A 212 5.86 21.18 11.59
CA ALA A 212 6.34 21.15 12.97
C ALA A 212 7.21 19.89 13.19
N LEU A 213 8.15 19.91 14.13
CA LEU A 213 8.92 18.71 14.50
C LEU A 213 8.54 18.32 15.92
N ILE A 214 8.10 17.09 16.15
CA ILE A 214 7.87 16.51 17.48
C ILE A 214 8.88 15.38 17.68
N GLY A 215 9.90 15.63 18.50
CA GLY A 215 11.00 14.68 18.69
C GLY A 215 12.36 15.35 18.66
N ASP A 216 13.40 14.59 18.33
CA ASP A 216 14.76 15.13 18.19
C ASP A 216 15.13 15.25 16.70
N ASP A 217 15.75 16.37 16.33
CA ASP A 217 16.30 16.63 14.99
C ASP A 217 17.75 16.11 14.88
N ALA A 218 18.36 15.74 16.00
CA ALA A 218 19.75 15.33 16.02
C ALA A 218 19.93 14.04 15.21
N ALA A 219 21.04 13.96 14.45
CA ALA A 219 21.49 12.79 13.70
C ALA A 219 21.76 11.53 14.54
N ASN A 220 21.33 11.51 15.80
CA ASN A 220 21.31 10.33 16.64
C ASN A 220 20.05 9.53 16.29
N PRO A 221 20.18 8.36 15.66
CA PRO A 221 19.08 7.82 14.89
C PRO A 221 17.84 7.45 15.72
N TRP A 222 17.91 7.27 17.04
CA TRP A 222 16.75 6.85 17.84
C TRP A 222 16.82 7.31 19.31
N PRO A 223 16.36 8.53 19.65
CA PRO A 223 16.12 8.88 21.04
C PRO A 223 14.85 8.18 21.52
N ASP A 224 14.96 7.36 22.58
CA ASP A 224 13.82 6.65 23.20
C ASP A 224 12.83 7.62 23.85
N ILE A 225 12.08 8.36 23.04
CA ILE A 225 11.04 9.30 23.44
C ILE A 225 9.71 8.57 23.39
N ASN A 226 8.98 8.54 24.49
CA ASN A 226 7.63 8.01 24.55
C ASN A 226 6.63 9.17 24.47
N ILE A 227 5.70 9.11 23.54
CA ILE A 227 4.57 10.02 23.42
C ILE A 227 3.30 9.25 23.80
N GLY A 228 2.54 9.79 24.75
CA GLY A 228 1.23 9.29 25.11
C GLY A 228 0.21 9.67 24.05
N THR A 229 -0.51 10.77 24.28
CA THR A 229 -1.57 11.23 23.37
C THR A 229 -1.22 12.58 22.75
N ILE A 230 -1.46 12.73 21.45
CA ILE A 230 -1.51 14.02 20.75
C ILE A 230 -2.94 14.21 20.23
N GLU A 231 -3.58 15.35 20.51
CA GLU A 231 -4.89 15.72 19.96
C GLU A 231 -4.76 17.05 19.20
N CYS A 232 -5.22 17.16 17.95
CA CYS A 232 -5.21 18.44 17.23
C CYS A 232 -6.27 18.58 16.12
N GLN A 233 -6.50 19.81 15.63
CA GLN A 233 -7.38 20.03 14.47
C GLN A 233 -6.72 19.54 13.18
N ASN A 234 -5.64 20.18 12.71
CA ASN A 234 -4.84 19.67 11.59
C ASN A 234 -3.40 19.37 12.06
N MET A 235 -2.73 18.39 11.46
CA MET A 235 -1.34 18.07 11.77
C MET A 235 -0.46 18.04 10.51
N TYR A 236 0.41 19.03 10.43
CA TYR A 236 1.52 19.10 9.51
C TYR A 236 2.83 18.95 10.31
N ALA A 237 3.16 17.73 10.74
CA ALA A 237 4.28 17.50 11.64
C ALA A 237 5.16 16.32 11.24
N LYS A 238 6.46 16.44 11.53
CA LYS A 238 7.42 15.34 11.55
C LYS A 238 7.51 14.83 12.98
N ILE A 239 6.95 13.66 13.25
CA ILE A 239 7.09 12.99 14.55
C ILE A 239 8.26 12.02 14.43
N LEU A 240 9.39 12.31 15.10
CA LEU A 240 10.62 11.53 15.02
C LEU A 240 11.00 11.02 16.42
N ILE A 241 10.57 9.80 16.77
CA ILE A 241 10.81 9.20 18.09
C ILE A 241 11.37 7.78 17.97
N GLY A 242 12.30 7.42 18.85
CA GLY A 242 12.77 6.03 19.01
C GLY A 242 11.94 5.21 20.00
N GLY A 243 11.13 5.86 20.84
CA GLY A 243 10.29 5.19 21.83
C GLY A 243 8.88 4.89 21.31
N THR A 244 7.91 4.87 22.23
CA THR A 244 6.52 4.51 21.97
C THR A 244 5.66 5.72 21.61
N LEU A 245 4.92 5.70 20.50
CA LEU A 245 3.76 6.57 20.26
C LEU A 245 2.48 5.80 20.63
N ARG A 246 1.66 6.31 21.56
CA ARG A 246 0.45 5.60 22.01
C ARG A 246 -0.81 5.99 21.22
N ARG A 247 -1.08 7.29 21.06
CA ARG A 247 -2.30 7.79 20.40
C ARG A 247 -2.05 9.14 19.74
N VAL A 248 -2.60 9.34 18.54
CA VAL A 248 -2.62 10.62 17.83
C VAL A 248 -4.01 10.80 17.27
N ASP A 249 -4.81 11.71 17.82
CA ASP A 249 -6.12 12.08 17.31
C ASP A 249 -6.00 13.39 16.52
N ILE A 250 -6.36 13.35 15.24
CA ILE A 250 -6.39 14.52 14.35
C ILE A 250 -7.85 14.66 13.91
N ALA A 251 -8.42 15.87 13.86
CA ALA A 251 -9.82 16.06 13.46
C ALA A 251 -10.00 16.51 11.99
N GLY A 252 -8.90 16.90 11.33
CA GLY A 252 -8.84 17.50 10.00
C GLY A 252 -7.70 16.90 9.19
N GLU A 253 -6.88 17.69 8.51
CA GLU A 253 -5.85 17.19 7.58
C GLU A 253 -4.56 16.72 8.26
N PHE A 254 -3.93 15.68 7.70
CA PHE A 254 -2.60 15.23 8.08
C PHE A 254 -1.64 15.40 6.89
N GLY A 255 -0.67 16.31 7.05
CA GLY A 255 0.40 16.58 6.10
C GLY A 255 1.77 16.45 6.77
N GLY A 256 2.11 15.24 7.23
CA GLY A 256 3.28 15.01 8.09
C GLY A 256 4.06 13.73 7.76
N ILE A 257 5.08 13.44 8.57
CA ILE A 257 5.83 12.17 8.55
C ILE A 257 5.88 11.64 9.98
N VAL A 258 5.39 10.43 10.23
CA VAL A 258 5.55 9.76 11.54
C VAL A 258 6.63 8.68 11.45
N ARG A 259 7.64 8.74 12.30
CA ARG A 259 8.64 7.69 12.53
C ARG A 259 8.72 7.43 14.03
N ALA A 260 8.22 6.27 14.43
CA ALA A 260 8.27 5.79 15.81
C ALA A 260 9.02 4.45 15.89
N GLY A 261 9.80 4.25 16.94
CA GLY A 261 10.46 2.95 17.19
C GLY A 261 9.47 1.87 17.63
N LYS A 262 8.43 2.25 18.37
CA LYS A 262 7.27 1.40 18.63
C LYS A 262 5.98 2.22 18.55
N MET A 263 4.93 1.65 17.98
CA MET A 263 3.55 2.13 18.20
C MET A 263 2.84 1.10 19.05
N LEU A 264 2.30 1.52 20.20
CA LEU A 264 1.55 0.64 21.10
C LEU A 264 0.11 1.12 21.16
N ALA A 265 -0.83 0.30 20.70
CA ALA A 265 -2.19 0.36 21.22
C ALA A 265 -2.13 -0.05 22.70
N VAL A 266 -2.48 0.87 23.60
CA VAL A 266 -2.55 0.53 25.03
C VAL A 266 -3.79 -0.34 25.24
N GLN A 267 -3.59 -1.65 25.34
CA GLN A 267 -4.53 -2.51 26.06
C GLN A 267 -4.54 -2.05 27.53
N GLY A 268 -5.62 -1.37 27.92
CA GLY A 268 -5.95 -1.17 29.33
C GLY A 268 -6.06 0.28 29.80
N LEU A 269 -6.99 1.05 29.25
CA LEU A 269 -7.71 2.10 29.96
C LEU A 269 -9.16 2.17 29.43
N GLY A 270 -10.04 1.28 29.91
CA GLY A 270 -11.47 1.29 29.57
C GLY A 270 -11.85 0.36 28.41
N VAL A 271 -13.06 -0.19 28.47
CA VAL A 271 -13.60 -1.12 27.47
C VAL A 271 -14.11 -0.28 26.29
N GLY A 272 -13.32 -0.19 25.23
CA GLY A 272 -13.64 0.53 23.99
C GLY A 272 -12.37 1.07 23.34
N ASP A 273 -11.97 0.44 22.23
CA ASP A 273 -11.08 0.96 21.18
C ASP A 273 -9.54 0.91 21.42
N PRO A 274 -8.87 -0.18 20.96
CA PRO A 274 -7.42 -0.32 20.96
C PRO A 274 -6.84 -0.08 19.54
N GLY A 275 -6.45 1.15 19.20
CA GLY A 275 -5.85 1.48 17.91
C GLY A 275 -5.02 2.78 17.92
N PHE A 276 -4.17 2.93 16.91
CA PHE A 276 -3.68 4.24 16.48
C PHE A 276 -4.75 4.78 15.52
N PHE A 277 -5.45 5.85 15.91
CA PHE A 277 -6.64 6.37 15.22
C PHE A 277 -6.32 7.64 14.44
N ILE A 278 -6.22 7.58 13.12
CA ILE A 278 -6.28 8.80 12.31
C ILE A 278 -7.78 9.06 12.02
N ASP A 279 -8.44 9.90 12.81
CA ASP A 279 -9.88 10.17 12.69
C ASP A 279 -10.20 11.28 11.66
N SER A 280 -11.08 11.03 10.70
CA SER A 280 -11.65 12.06 9.80
C SER A 280 -10.63 12.83 8.95
N VAL A 281 -9.58 12.18 8.45
CA VAL A 281 -8.44 12.85 7.80
C VAL A 281 -8.34 12.56 6.31
N ASN A 282 -8.27 13.61 5.49
CA ASN A 282 -7.69 13.56 4.15
C ASN A 282 -6.16 13.57 4.30
N VAL A 283 -5.51 12.44 4.05
CA VAL A 283 -4.05 12.37 4.17
C VAL A 283 -3.42 12.74 2.83
N SER A 284 -2.64 13.82 2.79
CA SER A 284 -2.02 14.37 1.58
C SER A 284 -0.49 14.25 1.53
N ALA A 285 0.12 13.54 2.49
CA ALA A 285 1.57 13.34 2.59
C ALA A 285 1.96 11.88 2.92
N ASP A 286 3.25 11.55 2.83
CA ASP A 286 3.83 10.23 3.15
C ASP A 286 3.48 9.78 4.58
N VAL A 287 2.58 8.81 4.71
CA VAL A 287 2.21 8.20 5.99
C VAL A 287 3.24 7.13 6.32
N ALA A 288 4.23 7.57 7.07
CA ALA A 288 5.06 6.77 7.95
C ALA A 288 6.05 5.79 7.30
N VAL A 289 7.24 5.73 7.91
CA VAL A 289 8.14 4.57 7.81
C VAL A 289 8.11 3.95 9.20
N ILE A 290 7.19 3.03 9.42
CA ILE A 290 7.07 2.31 10.69
C ILE A 290 8.13 1.21 10.67
N THR A 291 8.89 1.06 11.75
CA THR A 291 9.95 0.03 11.81
C THR A 291 9.46 -1.29 12.38
N SER A 292 8.42 -1.27 13.23
CA SER A 292 7.67 -2.43 13.71
C SER A 292 6.37 -1.96 14.39
N PHE A 293 5.31 -2.77 14.34
CA PHE A 293 4.09 -2.51 15.11
C PHE A 293 3.42 -3.84 15.51
N ASP A 294 2.85 -3.88 16.71
CA ASP A 294 2.19 -5.06 17.30
C ASP A 294 0.67 -4.82 17.48
N ALA A 295 0.07 -3.91 16.70
CA ALA A 295 -1.28 -3.37 16.94
C ALA A 295 -2.07 -3.16 15.64
N VAL A 296 -3.34 -2.78 15.75
CA VAL A 296 -4.14 -2.33 14.60
C VAL A 296 -3.89 -0.84 14.34
N ILE A 297 -3.55 -0.51 13.09
CA ILE A 297 -3.51 0.86 12.57
C ILE A 297 -4.89 1.14 11.98
N GLU A 298 -5.66 2.05 12.56
CA GLU A 298 -6.99 2.43 12.04
C GLU A 298 -6.91 3.83 11.43
N ILE A 299 -7.25 3.93 10.14
CA ILE A 299 -7.27 5.15 9.35
C ILE A 299 -8.72 5.41 8.97
N ASN A 300 -9.39 6.29 9.71
CA ASN A 300 -10.79 6.63 9.48
C ASN A 300 -10.86 7.84 8.53
N GLY A 301 -10.50 7.64 7.26
CA GLY A 301 -10.50 8.70 6.25
C GLY A 301 -9.86 8.26 4.93
N ASP A 302 -9.82 9.18 3.97
CA ASP A 302 -9.29 8.92 2.62
C ASP A 302 -7.77 9.17 2.59
N LEU A 303 -7.04 8.23 1.99
CA LEU A 303 -5.61 8.36 1.67
C LEU A 303 -5.47 8.88 0.23
N LEU A 304 -5.03 10.12 0.04
CA LEU A 304 -5.03 10.79 -1.27
C LEU A 304 -3.89 10.32 -2.21
N PRO A 305 -3.97 10.58 -3.53
CA PRO A 305 -2.98 10.10 -4.52
C PRO A 305 -1.52 10.51 -4.35
N VAL A 306 -1.27 11.53 -3.55
CA VAL A 306 0.08 12.04 -3.28
C VAL A 306 0.75 11.35 -2.08
N SER A 307 0.03 10.47 -1.37
CA SER A 307 0.55 9.78 -0.20
C SER A 307 1.24 8.46 -0.55
N GLN A 308 2.20 8.07 0.28
CA GLN A 308 2.72 6.71 0.36
C GLN A 308 2.51 6.19 1.79
N LEU A 309 1.88 5.02 1.94
CA LEU A 309 1.82 4.30 3.20
C LEU A 309 2.83 3.15 3.14
N LEU A 310 3.96 3.33 3.83
CA LEU A 310 5.04 2.33 3.86
C LEU A 310 5.01 1.58 5.19
N LEU A 311 4.58 0.33 5.14
CA LEU A 311 4.52 -0.54 6.31
C LEU A 311 5.68 -1.53 6.30
N PRO A 312 6.22 -1.92 7.48
CA PRO A 312 7.21 -2.98 7.61
C PRO A 312 6.49 -4.34 7.52
N GLU A 313 6.79 -5.27 8.41
CA GLU A 313 6.04 -6.51 8.60
C GLU A 313 4.71 -6.24 9.34
N ILE A 314 3.63 -6.90 8.95
CA ILE A 314 2.36 -6.91 9.68
C ILE A 314 2.26 -8.25 10.42
N PRO A 315 2.56 -8.35 11.72
CA PRO A 315 2.53 -9.62 12.45
C PRO A 315 1.09 -10.16 12.65
N THR A 316 0.95 -11.42 13.05
CA THR A 316 -0.34 -12.16 13.11
C THR A 316 -1.45 -11.52 13.94
N GLU A 317 -1.11 -10.71 14.93
CA GLU A 317 -2.08 -10.03 15.80
C GLU A 317 -2.27 -8.54 15.45
N ALA A 318 -1.54 -8.05 14.45
CA ALA A 318 -1.63 -6.68 13.96
C ALA A 318 -2.49 -6.59 12.71
N GLY A 319 -2.85 -5.37 12.33
CA GLY A 319 -3.54 -5.13 11.08
C GLY A 319 -3.60 -3.66 10.71
N VAL A 320 -4.12 -3.40 9.51
CA VAL A 320 -4.36 -2.04 9.01
C VAL A 320 -5.80 -1.99 8.57
N ARG A 321 -6.59 -1.10 9.16
CA ARG A 321 -7.96 -0.83 8.75
C ARG A 321 -8.02 0.58 8.18
N VAL A 322 -8.48 0.73 6.95
CA VAL A 322 -8.75 2.02 6.31
C VAL A 322 -10.26 2.09 6.07
N GLU A 323 -10.96 2.97 6.80
CA GLU A 323 -12.41 3.09 6.63
C GLU A 323 -12.82 3.93 5.41
N GLY A 324 -11.90 4.74 4.86
CA GLY A 324 -12.11 5.57 3.67
C GLY A 324 -11.46 5.02 2.39
N ASP A 325 -11.40 5.85 1.35
CA ASP A 325 -10.83 5.52 0.04
C ASP A 325 -9.29 5.47 0.11
N LEU A 326 -8.69 4.45 -0.52
CA LEU A 326 -7.24 4.31 -0.67
C LEU A 326 -6.84 4.73 -2.08
N ALA A 327 -6.45 5.99 -2.26
CA ALA A 327 -5.99 6.54 -3.54
C ALA A 327 -4.47 6.61 -3.68
N CYS A 328 -3.72 6.10 -2.70
CA CYS A 328 -2.28 6.27 -2.53
C CYS A 328 -1.45 4.99 -2.82
N THR A 329 -0.12 5.11 -2.89
CA THR A 329 0.74 3.90 -2.95
C THR A 329 0.79 3.25 -1.57
N PHE A 330 0.42 1.96 -1.46
CA PHE A 330 0.43 1.18 -0.23
C PHE A 330 1.47 0.07 -0.37
N GLU A 331 2.63 0.25 0.26
CA GLU A 331 3.75 -0.68 0.12
C GLU A 331 4.09 -1.30 1.47
N ILE A 332 4.14 -2.62 1.49
CA ILE A 332 4.52 -3.41 2.66
C ILE A 332 5.88 -4.01 2.36
N ALA A 333 6.90 -3.53 3.05
CA ALA A 333 8.29 -3.89 2.81
C ALA A 333 8.63 -5.34 3.19
N SER A 334 7.74 -6.04 3.90
CA SER A 334 7.93 -7.38 4.43
C SER A 334 6.63 -8.19 4.43
N ASP A 335 6.60 -9.29 5.17
CA ASP A 335 5.49 -10.26 5.20
C ASP A 335 4.25 -9.68 5.90
N VAL A 336 3.07 -10.11 5.43
CA VAL A 336 1.74 -9.83 5.99
C VAL A 336 1.22 -11.11 6.64
N ALA A 337 1.47 -11.24 7.93
CA ALA A 337 0.89 -12.28 8.76
C ALA A 337 -0.40 -11.82 9.47
N GLY A 338 -0.69 -10.51 9.50
CA GLY A 338 -1.92 -9.92 10.05
C GLY A 338 -3.03 -9.73 9.00
N PHE A 339 -3.81 -8.64 9.12
CA PHE A 339 -4.89 -8.29 8.16
C PHE A 339 -4.74 -6.88 7.59
N ILE A 340 -5.26 -6.65 6.38
CA ILE A 340 -5.51 -5.32 5.81
C ILE A 340 -6.98 -5.27 5.40
N GLU A 341 -7.70 -4.27 5.91
CA GLU A 341 -9.11 -4.07 5.64
C GLU A 341 -9.27 -2.66 5.06
N VAL A 342 -9.85 -2.52 3.87
CA VAL A 342 -10.11 -1.22 3.24
C VAL A 342 -11.60 -1.13 2.94
N SER A 343 -12.36 -0.47 3.81
CA SER A 343 -13.81 -0.35 3.66
C SER A 343 -14.23 0.56 2.50
N GLY A 344 -13.35 1.47 2.07
CA GLY A 344 -13.57 2.34 0.91
C GLY A 344 -13.07 1.77 -0.41
N THR A 345 -12.94 2.63 -1.41
CA THR A 345 -12.49 2.31 -2.77
C THR A 345 -10.98 2.39 -2.86
N ILE A 346 -10.33 1.38 -3.46
CA ILE A 346 -8.91 1.48 -3.82
C ILE A 346 -8.81 2.09 -5.23
N GLU A 347 -8.53 3.40 -5.33
CA GLU A 347 -8.57 4.14 -6.61
C GLU A 347 -7.45 3.72 -7.59
N ASP A 348 -7.67 3.96 -8.89
CA ASP A 348 -6.79 3.59 -10.01
C ASP A 348 -5.31 4.01 -9.89
N THR A 349 -4.98 5.02 -9.08
CA THR A 349 -3.59 5.48 -8.87
C THR A 349 -2.85 4.70 -7.80
N SER A 350 -3.55 3.87 -7.04
CA SER A 350 -2.98 3.08 -5.96
C SER A 350 -2.23 1.87 -6.50
N VAL A 351 -1.18 1.48 -5.78
CA VAL A 351 -0.50 0.21 -5.99
C VAL A 351 -0.37 -0.40 -4.61
N MET A 352 -0.96 -1.58 -4.41
CA MET A 352 -0.75 -2.37 -3.21
C MET A 352 0.32 -3.41 -3.49
N VAL A 353 1.46 -3.29 -2.81
CA VAL A 353 2.59 -4.23 -2.91
C VAL A 353 2.75 -4.94 -1.57
N GLY A 354 2.43 -6.24 -1.54
CA GLY A 354 2.68 -7.12 -0.39
C GLY A 354 3.76 -8.14 -0.74
N ARG A 355 4.65 -8.49 0.20
CA ARG A 355 5.68 -9.50 -0.07
C ARG A 355 5.12 -10.93 -0.01
N ASP A 356 4.73 -11.38 1.18
CA ASP A 356 4.16 -12.69 1.47
C ASP A 356 2.85 -12.50 2.25
N ILE A 357 1.75 -13.18 1.89
CA ILE A 357 0.48 -13.15 2.64
C ILE A 357 0.23 -14.54 3.22
N THR A 358 0.49 -14.71 4.51
CA THR A 358 0.56 -16.04 5.17
C THR A 358 -0.53 -16.29 6.22
N SER A 359 -1.40 -15.31 6.46
CA SER A 359 -2.37 -15.36 7.57
C SER A 359 -3.65 -16.11 7.23
N SER A 360 -4.29 -16.68 8.25
CA SER A 360 -5.62 -17.29 8.18
C SER A 360 -6.77 -16.27 8.25
N GLY A 361 -6.48 -14.97 8.11
CA GLY A 361 -7.47 -13.89 8.10
C GLY A 361 -7.61 -13.30 6.70
N SER A 362 -8.77 -12.71 6.39
CA SER A 362 -8.98 -11.95 5.15
C SER A 362 -7.94 -10.82 5.08
N ALA A 363 -7.05 -10.90 4.10
CA ALA A 363 -5.89 -10.04 3.98
C ALA A 363 -6.19 -8.73 3.23
N ILE A 364 -7.23 -8.70 2.39
CA ILE A 364 -7.70 -7.52 1.66
C ILE A 364 -9.21 -7.68 1.53
N VAL A 365 -9.99 -6.69 1.95
CA VAL A 365 -11.45 -6.58 1.76
C VAL A 365 -11.68 -5.19 1.16
N GLY A 366 -12.34 -5.08 0.00
CA GLY A 366 -12.66 -3.78 -0.62
C GLY A 366 -12.95 -3.83 -2.13
N ASN A 367 -13.08 -2.65 -2.76
CA ASN A 367 -13.20 -2.50 -4.22
C ASN A 367 -11.81 -2.40 -4.86
N LEU A 368 -11.54 -3.23 -5.85
CA LEU A 368 -10.27 -3.27 -6.58
C LEU A 368 -10.38 -2.57 -7.94
N ASP A 369 -10.23 -1.25 -7.91
CA ASP A 369 -10.06 -0.42 -9.10
C ASP A 369 -8.57 -0.21 -9.47
N CYS A 370 -7.65 -0.73 -8.66
CA CYS A 370 -6.20 -0.71 -8.89
C CYS A 370 -5.60 -2.13 -9.02
N PRO A 371 -4.43 -2.29 -9.68
CA PRO A 371 -3.69 -3.54 -9.63
C PRO A 371 -3.20 -3.87 -8.22
N ILE A 372 -3.28 -5.15 -7.83
CA ILE A 372 -2.62 -5.68 -6.63
C ILE A 372 -1.46 -6.56 -7.08
N ASP A 373 -0.29 -6.35 -6.50
CA ASP A 373 0.89 -7.19 -6.71
C ASP A 373 1.35 -7.82 -5.39
N ILE A 374 1.14 -9.13 -5.26
CA ILE A 374 1.67 -9.96 -4.18
C ILE A 374 2.97 -10.54 -4.72
N VAL A 375 4.11 -10.02 -4.27
CA VAL A 375 5.43 -10.26 -4.89
C VAL A 375 5.86 -11.73 -4.80
N ARG A 376 5.40 -12.47 -3.78
CA ARG A 376 5.76 -13.87 -3.53
C ARG A 376 4.52 -14.74 -3.31
N ASP A 377 4.35 -15.35 -2.14
CA ASP A 377 3.34 -16.38 -1.92
C ASP A 377 2.02 -15.79 -1.38
N LEU A 378 0.89 -16.29 -1.89
CA LEU A 378 -0.45 -16.07 -1.32
C LEU A 378 -0.98 -17.38 -0.72
N ALA A 379 -0.89 -17.50 0.61
CA ALA A 379 -1.44 -18.61 1.38
C ALA A 379 -2.68 -18.23 2.22
N GLY A 380 -2.96 -16.93 2.37
CA GLY A 380 -4.16 -16.40 3.04
C GLY A 380 -5.35 -16.15 2.13
N THR A 381 -6.32 -15.38 2.60
CA THR A 381 -7.54 -15.05 1.83
C THR A 381 -7.48 -13.63 1.28
N VAL A 382 -7.76 -13.42 -0.01
CA VAL A 382 -8.05 -12.10 -0.61
C VAL A 382 -9.54 -12.05 -0.92
N GLU A 383 -10.26 -11.06 -0.41
CA GLU A 383 -11.70 -10.90 -0.63
C GLU A 383 -12.00 -9.55 -1.31
N VAL A 384 -12.76 -9.58 -2.39
CA VAL A 384 -13.11 -8.42 -3.20
C VAL A 384 -14.62 -8.29 -3.18
N GLU A 385 -15.16 -7.23 -2.59
CA GLU A 385 -16.59 -7.18 -2.28
C GLU A 385 -17.46 -6.68 -3.42
N ASN A 386 -17.10 -5.58 -4.11
CA ASN A 386 -18.00 -5.01 -5.12
C ASN A 386 -17.43 -4.87 -6.52
N ARG A 387 -16.11 -4.66 -6.69
CA ARG A 387 -15.55 -4.32 -8.02
C ARG A 387 -14.18 -4.95 -8.25
N PHE A 388 -14.04 -5.75 -9.32
CA PHE A 388 -12.76 -6.39 -9.71
C PHE A 388 -12.43 -6.12 -11.19
N ILE A 389 -11.76 -5.01 -11.49
CA ILE A 389 -11.49 -4.60 -12.89
C ILE A 389 -10.02 -4.70 -13.27
N ARG A 390 -9.12 -4.58 -12.31
CA ARG A 390 -7.68 -4.60 -12.53
C ARG A 390 -7.07 -5.96 -12.20
N PRO A 391 -5.86 -6.24 -12.70
CA PRO A 391 -5.22 -7.52 -12.43
C PRO A 391 -4.80 -7.66 -10.96
N LEU A 392 -4.97 -8.85 -10.41
CA LEU A 392 -4.34 -9.33 -9.19
C LEU A 392 -3.19 -10.27 -9.60
N ILE A 393 -1.97 -9.97 -9.17
CA ILE A 393 -0.77 -10.75 -9.49
C ILE A 393 -0.27 -11.40 -8.20
N VAL A 394 -0.09 -12.72 -8.23
CA VAL A 394 0.59 -13.52 -7.20
C VAL A 394 1.92 -13.97 -7.80
N GLY A 395 3.03 -13.55 -7.21
CA GLY A 395 4.35 -13.67 -7.78
C GLY A 395 4.90 -15.09 -7.78
N GLU A 396 4.69 -15.84 -6.70
CA GLU A 396 5.20 -17.20 -6.50
C GLU A 396 4.06 -18.24 -6.36
N GLU A 397 3.85 -18.85 -5.18
CA GLU A 397 2.85 -19.91 -4.95
C GLU A 397 1.47 -19.35 -4.55
N PHE A 398 0.40 -20.00 -5.02
CA PHE A 398 -0.97 -19.70 -4.59
C PHE A 398 -1.59 -20.92 -3.91
N SER A 399 -1.73 -20.86 -2.59
CA SER A 399 -2.31 -21.94 -1.76
C SER A 399 -3.47 -21.49 -0.87
N GLY A 400 -3.86 -20.21 -0.97
CA GLY A 400 -4.94 -19.61 -0.19
C GLY A 400 -6.27 -19.54 -0.94
N ASP A 401 -7.07 -18.53 -0.60
CA ASP A 401 -8.39 -18.31 -1.21
C ASP A 401 -8.46 -16.91 -1.84
N ILE A 402 -9.03 -16.80 -3.03
CA ILE A 402 -9.42 -15.51 -3.61
C ILE A 402 -10.94 -15.52 -3.77
N ILE A 403 -11.65 -14.58 -3.16
CA ILE A 403 -13.10 -14.51 -3.15
C ILE A 403 -13.52 -13.20 -3.82
N VAL A 404 -14.12 -13.26 -5.01
CA VAL A 404 -14.63 -12.09 -5.75
C VAL A 404 -16.16 -12.07 -5.70
N ARG A 405 -16.74 -11.20 -4.88
CA ARG A 405 -18.20 -11.07 -4.71
C ARG A 405 -18.85 -10.10 -5.71
N ASP A 406 -18.08 -9.51 -6.63
CA ASP A 406 -18.57 -8.65 -7.70
C ASP A 406 -19.65 -9.35 -8.53
N GLU A 407 -20.80 -8.69 -8.72
CA GLU A 407 -21.91 -9.19 -9.54
C GLU A 407 -21.52 -9.32 -11.03
N SER A 408 -20.53 -8.56 -11.46
CA SER A 408 -19.95 -8.59 -12.81
C SER A 408 -18.97 -9.76 -13.00
N GLY A 409 -18.65 -10.48 -11.91
CA GLY A 409 -17.64 -11.54 -11.89
C GLY A 409 -16.21 -11.00 -11.95
N LEU A 410 -15.34 -11.81 -12.54
CA LEU A 410 -13.96 -11.54 -12.87
C LEU A 410 -13.87 -10.67 -14.14
N VAL A 411 -13.98 -9.34 -14.03
CA VAL A 411 -13.70 -8.43 -15.16
C VAL A 411 -12.18 -8.27 -15.36
N GLY A 412 -11.43 -8.22 -14.25
CA GLY A 412 -9.96 -8.21 -14.22
C GLY A 412 -9.32 -9.56 -14.55
N GLN A 413 -8.00 -9.67 -14.33
CA GLN A 413 -7.24 -10.92 -14.51
C GLN A 413 -6.64 -11.34 -13.18
N ILE A 414 -6.55 -12.64 -12.93
CA ILE A 414 -5.73 -13.15 -11.83
C ILE A 414 -4.52 -13.87 -12.43
N VAL A 415 -3.32 -13.43 -12.10
CA VAL A 415 -2.07 -14.01 -12.57
C VAL A 415 -1.40 -14.71 -11.40
N ILE A 416 -1.15 -16.01 -11.54
CA ILE A 416 -0.42 -16.81 -10.55
C ILE A 416 0.97 -17.12 -11.11
N ASN A 417 1.98 -17.14 -10.24
CA ASN A 417 3.40 -17.25 -10.59
C ASN A 417 3.90 -16.06 -11.45
N GLY A 418 3.41 -14.86 -11.16
CA GLY A 418 3.74 -13.63 -11.90
C GLY A 418 5.21 -13.23 -11.88
N ALA A 419 5.98 -13.62 -10.86
CA ALA A 419 7.42 -13.40 -10.79
C ALA A 419 8.20 -14.34 -11.73
N ALA A 420 7.52 -15.29 -12.36
CA ALA A 420 8.07 -16.21 -13.34
C ALA A 420 9.30 -16.98 -12.84
N THR A 421 9.26 -17.42 -11.58
CA THR A 421 10.34 -18.24 -11.03
C THR A 421 10.45 -19.55 -11.81
N SER A 422 11.68 -20.07 -11.97
CA SER A 422 11.98 -21.21 -12.86
C SER A 422 11.37 -22.55 -12.43
N THR A 423 10.76 -22.62 -11.25
CA THR A 423 9.99 -23.77 -10.78
C THR A 423 8.51 -23.52 -11.08
N PRO A 424 7.80 -24.45 -11.75
CA PRO A 424 6.36 -24.33 -11.93
C PRO A 424 5.71 -24.33 -10.54
N ASN A 425 5.34 -23.15 -10.07
CA ASN A 425 4.67 -22.99 -8.79
C ASN A 425 3.25 -23.56 -8.89
N LEU A 426 2.77 -24.10 -7.77
CA LEU A 426 1.51 -24.81 -7.72
C LEU A 426 0.38 -23.81 -7.46
N TRP A 427 -0.62 -23.79 -8.34
CA TRP A 427 -1.95 -23.36 -7.96
C TRP A 427 -2.55 -24.50 -7.13
N SER A 428 -2.59 -24.32 -5.81
CA SER A 428 -3.20 -25.25 -4.85
C SER A 428 -4.43 -24.66 -4.14
N GLY A 429 -4.59 -23.33 -4.18
CA GLY A 429 -5.72 -22.59 -3.61
C GLY A 429 -7.01 -22.57 -4.44
N GLU A 430 -8.05 -21.91 -3.91
CA GLU A 430 -9.36 -21.78 -4.56
C GLU A 430 -9.67 -20.32 -4.95
N VAL A 431 -10.31 -20.14 -6.10
CA VAL A 431 -10.84 -18.84 -6.52
C VAL A 431 -12.34 -18.92 -6.67
N SER A 432 -13.06 -18.22 -5.79
CA SER A 432 -14.51 -18.18 -5.73
C SER A 432 -15.05 -16.88 -6.32
N PHE A 433 -16.09 -16.93 -7.14
CA PHE A 433 -16.69 -15.73 -7.74
C PHE A 433 -18.20 -15.77 -7.88
N GLY A 434 -18.79 -14.58 -7.88
CA GLY A 434 -20.22 -14.33 -8.01
C GLY A 434 -20.87 -13.85 -6.72
N PRO A 435 -22.09 -13.30 -6.81
CA PRO A 435 -22.85 -12.91 -5.63
C PRO A 435 -23.08 -14.15 -4.77
N SER A 436 -23.17 -13.96 -3.45
CA SER A 436 -23.19 -15.01 -2.41
C SER A 436 -23.94 -16.33 -2.68
N THR A 437 -24.85 -16.41 -3.66
CA THR A 437 -25.30 -17.67 -4.28
C THR A 437 -25.87 -17.47 -5.71
N PRO A 438 -25.56 -18.33 -6.71
CA PRO A 438 -24.55 -19.39 -6.69
C PRO A 438 -23.13 -18.82 -6.89
N VAL A 439 -22.20 -19.30 -6.08
CA VAL A 439 -20.76 -19.01 -6.21
C VAL A 439 -20.15 -20.06 -7.13
N ILE A 440 -19.40 -19.62 -8.13
CA ILE A 440 -18.55 -20.50 -8.94
C ILE A 440 -17.19 -20.59 -8.24
N VAL A 441 -16.65 -21.79 -8.09
CA VAL A 441 -15.35 -22.02 -7.44
C VAL A 441 -14.43 -22.69 -8.45
N LEU A 442 -13.27 -22.09 -8.70
CA LEU A 442 -12.17 -22.68 -9.47
C LEU A 442 -11.09 -23.16 -8.52
N GLY A 443 -10.77 -24.45 -8.58
CA GLY A 443 -9.75 -25.02 -7.72
C GLY A 443 -9.20 -26.33 -8.29
N PRO A 444 -8.00 -26.78 -7.87
CA PRO A 444 -7.42 -28.04 -8.35
C PRO A 444 -8.22 -29.27 -7.91
N GLY A 445 -9.01 -29.14 -6.84
CA GLY A 445 -9.92 -30.16 -6.32
C GLY A 445 -11.22 -30.29 -7.11
N GLU A 446 -11.54 -29.32 -7.98
CA GLU A 446 -12.80 -29.27 -8.72
C GLU A 446 -12.80 -30.18 -9.96
N SER A 447 -13.99 -30.49 -10.46
CA SER A 447 -14.19 -31.14 -11.76
C SER A 447 -14.38 -30.12 -12.88
N GLN A 448 -14.14 -30.50 -14.14
CA GLN A 448 -14.51 -29.64 -15.27
C GLN A 448 -16.02 -29.30 -15.23
N PRO A 449 -16.41 -28.06 -15.56
CA PRO A 449 -15.61 -27.04 -16.22
C PRO A 449 -14.78 -26.14 -15.28
N TYR A 450 -14.71 -26.45 -13.99
CA TYR A 450 -14.15 -25.57 -12.95
C TYR A 450 -12.76 -25.98 -12.45
N LYS A 451 -12.14 -26.99 -13.06
CA LYS A 451 -10.89 -27.58 -12.57
C LYS A 451 -9.70 -26.68 -12.89
N ALA A 452 -9.06 -26.12 -11.87
CA ALA A 452 -7.81 -25.37 -12.00
C ALA A 452 -6.59 -26.30 -12.22
N PRO A 453 -5.46 -25.81 -12.75
CA PRO A 453 -5.25 -24.45 -13.30
C PRO A 453 -5.81 -24.26 -14.72
N TYR A 454 -6.31 -25.32 -15.37
CA TYR A 454 -6.78 -25.28 -16.75
C TYR A 454 -8.26 -25.68 -16.81
N TYR A 455 -9.12 -24.70 -16.54
CA TYR A 455 -10.57 -24.87 -16.47
C TYR A 455 -11.22 -24.71 -17.85
N HIS A 456 -12.44 -25.21 -18.04
CA HIS A 456 -13.17 -25.16 -19.32
C HIS A 456 -14.25 -24.07 -19.38
N ILE A 457 -14.61 -23.47 -18.23
CA ILE A 457 -15.57 -22.36 -18.19
C ILE A 457 -15.04 -21.18 -19.01
N LEU A 458 -15.90 -20.54 -19.81
CA LEU A 458 -15.50 -19.47 -20.72
C LEU A 458 -15.31 -18.14 -19.97
N SER A 459 -14.43 -17.25 -20.45
CA SER A 459 -14.25 -15.95 -19.80
C SER A 459 -15.54 -15.14 -19.76
N SER A 460 -16.39 -15.26 -20.77
CA SER A 460 -17.70 -14.59 -20.80
C SER A 460 -18.64 -15.02 -19.67
N GLU A 461 -18.48 -16.24 -19.15
CA GLU A 461 -19.19 -16.75 -17.97
C GLU A 461 -18.51 -16.32 -16.66
N LEU A 462 -17.23 -15.98 -16.73
CA LEU A 462 -16.47 -15.43 -15.61
C LEU A 462 -16.64 -13.92 -15.45
N GLY A 463 -17.22 -13.17 -16.40
CA GLY A 463 -17.26 -11.69 -16.36
C GLY A 463 -16.36 -10.99 -17.38
N GLY A 464 -15.71 -11.75 -18.25
CA GLY A 464 -14.82 -11.29 -19.33
C GLY A 464 -13.33 -11.55 -19.06
N GLY A 465 -12.96 -11.76 -17.79
CA GLY A 465 -11.61 -12.02 -17.32
C GLY A 465 -11.20 -13.49 -17.27
N ALA A 466 -9.97 -13.76 -16.84
CA ALA A 466 -9.42 -15.10 -16.73
C ALA A 466 -8.40 -15.22 -15.58
N ILE A 467 -8.11 -16.46 -15.20
CA ILE A 467 -7.10 -16.81 -14.21
C ILE A 467 -6.02 -17.64 -14.88
N GLY A 468 -4.79 -17.13 -14.88
CA GLY A 468 -3.67 -17.74 -15.57
C GLY A 468 -2.52 -18.09 -14.65
N LEU A 469 -2.06 -19.34 -14.73
CA LEU A 469 -0.80 -19.77 -14.13
C LEU A 469 0.34 -19.57 -15.14
N VAL A 470 1.38 -18.83 -14.76
CA VAL A 470 2.58 -18.59 -15.58
C VAL A 470 3.53 -19.80 -15.49
N PRO A 471 4.11 -20.27 -16.60
CA PRO A 471 3.87 -19.84 -17.98
C PRO A 471 2.47 -20.25 -18.49
N TYR A 472 1.80 -19.34 -19.21
CA TYR A 472 0.42 -19.54 -19.64
C TYR A 472 0.29 -20.66 -20.69
N GLN A 473 -0.79 -21.41 -20.55
CA GLN A 473 -1.29 -22.38 -21.53
C GLN A 473 -2.42 -21.74 -22.38
N PHE A 474 -2.69 -22.30 -23.55
CA PHE A 474 -3.88 -21.93 -24.33
C PHE A 474 -5.17 -22.47 -23.67
N HIS A 475 -6.29 -21.79 -23.85
CA HIS A 475 -7.60 -22.17 -23.36
C HIS A 475 -8.34 -22.99 -24.42
N GLU A 476 -8.48 -24.30 -24.22
CA GLU A 476 -8.99 -25.22 -25.26
C GLU A 476 -10.41 -24.87 -25.74
N LYS A 477 -11.35 -24.71 -24.81
CA LYS A 477 -12.78 -24.48 -25.09
C LYS A 477 -13.13 -23.09 -25.57
N GLU A 478 -12.26 -22.12 -25.31
CA GLU A 478 -12.50 -20.72 -25.65
C GLU A 478 -11.82 -20.34 -26.96
N SER A 479 -10.83 -21.12 -27.39
CA SER A 479 -10.24 -20.99 -28.72
C SER A 479 -11.28 -21.27 -29.81
N SER A 480 -11.09 -20.63 -30.95
CA SER A 480 -11.95 -20.79 -32.13
C SER A 480 -11.09 -21.04 -33.37
N PRO A 481 -11.13 -22.24 -33.97
CA PRO A 481 -11.87 -23.44 -33.52
C PRO A 481 -11.49 -23.94 -32.12
N GLU A 482 -12.28 -24.83 -31.54
CA GLU A 482 -11.88 -25.47 -30.28
C GLU A 482 -10.62 -26.31 -30.52
N HIS A 483 -9.71 -26.38 -29.54
CA HIS A 483 -8.56 -27.27 -29.66
C HIS A 483 -9.03 -28.73 -29.79
N ASP A 484 -8.37 -29.53 -30.63
CA ASP A 484 -8.72 -30.94 -30.84
C ASP A 484 -10.15 -31.12 -31.40
N SER A 485 -10.65 -30.10 -32.11
CA SER A 485 -11.93 -30.18 -32.79
C SER A 485 -11.80 -30.58 -34.25
N VAL A 486 -12.85 -31.23 -34.74
CA VAL A 486 -13.11 -31.42 -36.17
C VAL A 486 -14.08 -30.33 -36.61
N VAL A 487 -13.60 -29.42 -37.46
CA VAL A 487 -14.37 -28.31 -38.00
C VAL A 487 -15.29 -28.85 -39.09
N SER A 488 -16.51 -29.25 -38.70
CA SER A 488 -17.52 -29.79 -39.62
C SER A 488 -18.33 -28.72 -40.35
N SER A 489 -18.08 -27.43 -40.08
CA SER A 489 -18.73 -26.30 -40.73
C SER A 489 -17.89 -25.78 -41.92
N ALA A 490 -18.33 -24.65 -42.50
CA ALA A 490 -17.51 -23.90 -43.45
C ALA A 490 -16.08 -23.68 -42.93
N VAL A 491 -15.13 -23.74 -43.85
CA VAL A 491 -13.70 -23.51 -43.61
C VAL A 491 -13.52 -22.17 -42.88
N PRO A 492 -12.80 -22.12 -41.74
CA PRO A 492 -12.62 -20.90 -40.99
C PRO A 492 -11.84 -19.88 -41.82
N THR A 493 -12.23 -18.61 -41.74
CA THR A 493 -11.50 -17.50 -42.36
C THR A 493 -10.39 -16.96 -41.46
N SER A 494 -10.44 -17.29 -40.17
CA SER A 494 -9.49 -16.89 -39.14
C SER A 494 -9.51 -17.90 -37.99
N VAL A 495 -8.42 -17.95 -37.25
CA VAL A 495 -8.28 -18.73 -36.01
C VAL A 495 -7.93 -17.76 -34.88
N THR A 496 -8.59 -17.91 -33.74
CA THR A 496 -8.24 -17.20 -32.51
C THR A 496 -7.88 -18.21 -31.44
N ILE A 497 -6.63 -18.16 -30.97
CA ILE A 497 -6.15 -18.97 -29.85
C ILE A 497 -6.23 -18.10 -28.60
N HIS A 498 -7.06 -18.49 -27.64
CA HIS A 498 -7.15 -17.82 -26.35
C HIS A 498 -6.13 -18.42 -25.39
N HIS A 499 -5.57 -17.62 -24.49
CA HIS A 499 -4.71 -18.06 -23.39
C HIS A 499 -5.34 -17.73 -22.04
N TYR A 500 -4.91 -18.45 -20.99
CA TYR A 500 -5.38 -18.20 -19.63
C TYR A 500 -4.86 -16.89 -19.02
N GLY A 501 -3.98 -16.16 -19.71
CA GLY A 501 -3.45 -14.88 -19.26
C GLY A 501 -2.97 -14.00 -20.42
N PRO A 502 -2.58 -12.75 -20.14
CA PRO A 502 -2.13 -11.80 -21.14
C PRO A 502 -0.86 -12.27 -21.85
N LEU A 503 -0.66 -11.84 -23.10
CA LEU A 503 0.45 -12.23 -23.96
C LEU A 503 1.21 -10.99 -24.46
N LEU A 504 2.48 -11.21 -24.80
CA LEU A 504 3.32 -10.24 -25.49
C LEU A 504 4.04 -10.93 -26.66
N ASP A 505 4.25 -10.17 -27.72
CA ASP A 505 5.21 -10.52 -28.77
C ASP A 505 6.63 -10.34 -28.19
N ASP A 506 7.51 -11.32 -28.40
CA ASP A 506 8.90 -11.24 -27.95
C ASP A 506 9.67 -10.10 -28.62
N GLY A 507 9.12 -9.52 -29.70
CA GLY A 507 9.63 -8.33 -30.35
C GLY A 507 11.01 -8.52 -30.98
N ASN A 508 11.50 -9.77 -31.07
CA ASN A 508 12.83 -10.08 -31.59
C ASN A 508 12.91 -9.99 -33.11
N GLY A 509 11.97 -9.29 -33.77
CA GLY A 509 12.06 -8.74 -35.13
C GLY A 509 12.37 -9.72 -36.26
N GLY A 510 12.44 -11.03 -35.98
CA GLY A 510 12.96 -12.05 -36.88
C GLY A 510 12.31 -13.41 -36.74
N THR A 511 11.57 -13.68 -35.66
CA THR A 511 10.75 -14.87 -35.47
C THR A 511 9.29 -14.46 -35.47
N THR A 512 8.46 -15.12 -36.29
CA THR A 512 7.01 -14.99 -36.19
C THR A 512 6.55 -15.56 -34.86
N PRO A 513 5.63 -14.91 -34.13
CA PRO A 513 5.25 -15.34 -32.78
C PRO A 513 4.70 -16.77 -32.75
N VAL A 514 4.03 -17.18 -33.83
CA VAL A 514 3.54 -18.54 -34.06
C VAL A 514 4.08 -19.09 -35.37
N ARG A 515 4.36 -20.39 -35.40
CA ARG A 515 4.59 -21.17 -36.62
C ARG A 515 3.40 -22.06 -36.89
N ILE A 516 3.00 -22.14 -38.15
CA ILE A 516 1.79 -22.84 -38.59
C ILE A 516 2.22 -23.97 -39.51
N PHE A 517 1.83 -25.18 -39.17
CA PHE A 517 2.04 -26.37 -39.97
C PHE A 517 0.71 -26.92 -40.42
N ARG A 518 0.69 -27.48 -41.63
CA ARG A 518 -0.44 -28.26 -42.12
C ARG A 518 -0.01 -29.64 -42.58
N ALA A 519 -0.87 -30.63 -42.40
CA ALA A 519 -0.74 -31.95 -42.99
C ALA A 519 -1.97 -32.25 -43.82
N GLY A 520 -1.77 -32.71 -45.06
CA GLY A 520 -2.87 -33.25 -45.88
C GLY A 520 -3.38 -34.54 -45.26
N MET A 521 -4.70 -34.66 -45.17
CA MET A 521 -5.37 -35.81 -44.58
C MET A 521 -6.64 -36.15 -45.36
N ALA A 522 -6.77 -37.42 -45.75
CA ALA A 522 -8.04 -38.02 -46.08
C ALA A 522 -8.69 -38.39 -44.74
N LEU A 523 -9.51 -37.49 -44.19
CA LEU A 523 -10.17 -37.72 -42.92
C LEU A 523 -11.65 -38.02 -43.14
N PRO A 524 -12.17 -39.11 -42.56
CA PRO A 524 -13.56 -39.45 -42.71
C PRO A 524 -14.43 -38.68 -41.73
N LEU A 525 -15.70 -38.47 -42.09
CA LEU A 525 -16.67 -37.61 -41.38
C LEU A 525 -17.10 -38.09 -39.98
N GLY A 526 -16.49 -39.14 -39.43
CA GLY A 526 -16.96 -39.82 -38.21
C GLY A 526 -16.03 -39.74 -37.00
N PHE A 527 -14.83 -39.18 -37.13
CA PHE A 527 -13.98 -38.92 -35.98
C PHE A 527 -14.40 -37.64 -35.28
N THR A 528 -14.48 -37.69 -33.95
CA THR A 528 -14.84 -36.51 -33.13
C THR A 528 -13.63 -35.84 -32.49
N HIS A 529 -12.48 -36.53 -32.42
CA HIS A 529 -11.22 -36.02 -31.87
C HIS A 529 -10.00 -36.50 -32.67
N HIS A 530 -8.95 -35.69 -32.74
CA HIS A 530 -7.70 -36.03 -33.44
C HIS A 530 -6.97 -37.19 -32.78
N ARG A 531 -7.14 -37.41 -31.47
CA ARG A 531 -6.50 -38.53 -30.76
C ARG A 531 -6.87 -39.89 -31.33
N GLU A 532 -7.98 -39.96 -32.06
CA GLU A 532 -8.45 -41.16 -32.74
C GLU A 532 -7.81 -41.35 -34.13
N VAL A 533 -6.97 -40.41 -34.56
CA VAL A 533 -6.37 -40.38 -35.90
C VAL A 533 -4.83 -40.48 -35.81
N PRO A 534 -4.21 -41.56 -36.33
CA PRO A 534 -2.76 -41.69 -36.40
C PRO A 534 -2.19 -40.69 -37.43
N LEU A 535 -1.53 -39.63 -36.94
CA LEU A 535 -0.99 -38.56 -37.79
C LEU A 535 0.34 -38.91 -38.48
N CYS A 536 0.85 -40.13 -38.29
CA CYS A 536 2.15 -40.58 -38.83
C CYS A 536 2.13 -41.43 -40.10
N TYR A 537 0.95 -41.72 -40.65
CA TYR A 537 0.88 -42.49 -41.88
C TYR A 537 1.06 -41.60 -43.13
N GLY A 538 2.32 -41.41 -43.56
CA GLY A 538 2.66 -40.92 -44.90
C GLY A 538 2.51 -39.40 -45.16
N SER A 539 1.88 -38.63 -44.27
CA SER A 539 1.68 -37.19 -44.45
C SER A 539 2.92 -36.37 -44.07
N VAL A 540 3.46 -35.59 -45.02
CA VAL A 540 4.54 -34.63 -44.74
C VAL A 540 3.93 -33.33 -44.23
N TRP A 541 4.10 -33.04 -42.94
CA TRP A 541 3.76 -31.74 -42.38
C TRP A 541 4.57 -30.64 -43.08
N THR A 542 3.87 -29.62 -43.57
CA THR A 542 4.46 -28.50 -44.29
C THR A 542 4.22 -27.21 -43.52
N GLU A 543 5.29 -26.46 -43.26
CA GLU A 543 5.18 -25.13 -42.67
C GLU A 543 4.55 -24.15 -43.68
N VAL A 544 3.50 -23.46 -43.24
CA VAL A 544 2.70 -22.51 -44.03
C VAL A 544 2.58 -21.15 -43.36
N THR A 545 3.40 -20.87 -42.34
CA THR A 545 3.40 -19.64 -41.55
C THR A 545 3.34 -18.37 -42.41
N SER A 546 4.11 -18.30 -43.50
CA SER A 546 4.19 -17.12 -44.36
C SER A 546 2.92 -16.78 -45.14
N GLY A 547 1.89 -17.64 -45.09
CA GLY A 547 0.60 -17.40 -45.73
C GLY A 547 -0.43 -16.69 -44.85
N PHE A 548 -0.12 -16.43 -43.58
CA PHE A 548 -1.06 -15.91 -42.59
C PHE A 548 -0.55 -14.62 -41.94
N ASP A 549 -1.49 -13.72 -41.65
CA ASP A 549 -1.29 -12.57 -40.78
C ASP A 549 -1.48 -13.00 -39.33
N ILE A 550 -0.49 -12.75 -38.48
CA ILE A 550 -0.50 -13.16 -37.07
C ILE A 550 -0.40 -11.91 -36.21
N SER A 551 -1.29 -11.78 -35.23
CA SER A 551 -1.28 -10.67 -34.26
C SER A 551 -1.61 -11.14 -32.86
N ILE A 552 -1.08 -10.44 -31.85
CA ILE A 552 -1.33 -10.71 -30.43
C ILE A 552 -2.05 -9.50 -29.84
N SER A 553 -3.15 -9.74 -29.13
CA SER A 553 -3.90 -8.70 -28.43
C SER A 553 -4.46 -9.24 -27.13
N GLY A 554 -4.08 -8.63 -26.00
CA GLY A 554 -4.51 -9.09 -24.68
C GLY A 554 -4.07 -10.54 -24.45
N ARG A 555 -5.02 -11.46 -24.35
CA ARG A 555 -4.80 -12.90 -24.15
C ARG A 555 -4.98 -13.74 -25.43
N GLU A 556 -5.09 -13.08 -26.57
CA GLU A 556 -5.51 -13.71 -27.82
C GLU A 556 -4.40 -13.65 -28.86
N VAL A 557 -4.21 -14.76 -29.57
CA VAL A 557 -3.45 -14.82 -30.81
C VAL A 557 -4.44 -14.94 -31.96
N HIS A 558 -4.51 -13.92 -32.81
CA HIS A 558 -5.35 -13.91 -34.00
C HIS A 558 -4.53 -14.24 -35.23
N ILE A 559 -5.02 -15.22 -36.00
CA ILE A 559 -4.41 -15.69 -37.23
C ILE A 559 -5.44 -15.54 -38.35
N ALA A 560 -5.16 -14.66 -39.30
CA ALA A 560 -6.03 -14.38 -40.43
C ALA A 560 -5.36 -14.77 -41.76
N ASN A 561 -6.18 -15.06 -42.75
CA ASN A 561 -5.71 -15.34 -44.11
C ASN A 561 -5.15 -14.05 -44.74
N ASP A 562 -3.86 -14.05 -45.12
CA ASP A 562 -3.27 -13.00 -45.95
C ASP A 562 -3.17 -13.48 -47.41
N ALA A 563 -2.28 -14.44 -47.66
CA ALA A 563 -2.03 -15.03 -48.98
C ALA A 563 -2.42 -16.51 -49.06
N ALA A 564 -2.57 -17.20 -47.94
CA ALA A 564 -3.09 -18.56 -47.84
C ALA A 564 -4.49 -18.56 -47.23
N SER A 565 -5.27 -19.59 -47.52
CA SER A 565 -6.50 -19.88 -46.82
C SER A 565 -6.38 -21.19 -46.05
N PHE A 566 -7.12 -21.31 -44.95
CA PHE A 566 -7.49 -22.63 -44.45
C PHE A 566 -8.18 -23.42 -45.57
N GLN A 567 -8.02 -24.75 -45.58
CA GLN A 567 -8.52 -25.64 -46.63
C GLN A 567 -9.07 -26.91 -45.99
N LYS A 568 -10.12 -27.48 -46.61
CA LYS A 568 -10.59 -28.83 -46.29
C LYS A 568 -9.53 -29.87 -46.62
N GLY A 569 -9.55 -30.97 -45.89
CA GLY A 569 -8.59 -32.07 -46.00
C GLY A 569 -7.25 -31.81 -45.33
N TYR A 570 -7.21 -30.91 -44.35
CA TYR A 570 -5.98 -30.59 -43.64
C TYR A 570 -6.16 -30.56 -42.13
N ALA A 571 -5.15 -31.04 -41.43
CA ALA A 571 -4.88 -30.73 -40.03
C ALA A 571 -3.99 -29.49 -39.94
N TYR A 572 -4.23 -28.62 -38.95
CA TYR A 572 -3.46 -27.39 -38.74
C TYR A 572 -2.90 -27.27 -37.33
N GLN A 573 -1.58 -27.33 -37.18
CA GLN A 573 -0.89 -27.20 -35.90
C GLN A 573 -0.22 -25.83 -35.76
N PHE A 574 -0.34 -25.23 -34.58
CA PHE A 574 0.16 -23.89 -34.24
C PHE A 574 1.13 -23.99 -33.07
N ILE A 575 2.40 -23.72 -33.32
CA ILE A 575 3.48 -23.80 -32.33
C ILE A 575 3.86 -22.37 -31.91
N ALA A 576 3.79 -22.10 -30.61
CA ALA A 576 4.24 -20.83 -30.03
C ALA A 576 5.77 -20.84 -29.89
N GLU A 577 6.47 -19.93 -30.59
CA GLU A 577 7.93 -19.78 -30.49
C GLU A 577 8.36 -18.38 -30.05
N GLY A 578 7.56 -17.35 -30.34
CA GLY A 578 7.83 -15.94 -30.00
C GLY A 578 6.74 -15.31 -29.13
N ILE A 579 5.94 -16.11 -28.43
CA ILE A 579 4.92 -15.61 -27.50
C ILE A 579 5.48 -15.65 -26.08
N LEU A 580 5.52 -14.48 -25.43
CA LEU A 580 5.86 -14.33 -24.02
C LEU A 580 4.59 -14.16 -23.20
N CYS A 581 4.65 -14.59 -21.93
CA CYS A 581 3.62 -14.21 -20.97
C CYS A 581 3.65 -12.69 -20.77
N GLY A 582 2.49 -12.04 -20.81
CA GLY A 582 2.36 -10.60 -20.83
C GLY A 582 2.51 -9.91 -19.47
N LEU A 583 3.66 -10.09 -18.83
CA LEU A 583 4.07 -9.39 -17.61
C LEU A 583 5.32 -8.54 -17.92
N ALA A 584 5.83 -7.81 -16.91
CA ALA A 584 7.00 -6.94 -17.07
C ALA A 584 8.24 -7.68 -17.64
N ALA A 585 9.23 -6.94 -18.15
CA ALA A 585 10.38 -7.48 -18.88
C ALA A 585 11.07 -8.68 -18.18
N GLY A 586 11.28 -9.78 -18.91
CA GLY A 586 11.91 -11.00 -18.40
C GLY A 586 10.95 -12.19 -18.24
N THR A 587 9.72 -12.10 -18.73
CA THR A 587 8.74 -13.17 -18.68
C THR A 587 9.10 -14.40 -19.50
N PRO A 588 8.62 -15.59 -19.08
CA PRO A 588 8.86 -16.83 -19.78
C PRO A 588 7.96 -16.91 -21.01
N SER A 589 8.40 -17.68 -21.99
CA SER A 589 7.54 -18.08 -23.12
C SER A 589 6.30 -18.81 -22.62
N THR A 590 5.21 -18.73 -23.36
CA THR A 590 4.05 -19.58 -23.11
C THR A 590 4.43 -21.06 -23.17
N PHE A 591 3.69 -21.90 -22.44
CA PHE A 591 3.98 -23.31 -22.31
C PHE A 591 2.78 -24.15 -22.69
N TYR A 592 2.97 -25.04 -23.66
CA TYR A 592 1.95 -26.01 -24.06
C TYR A 592 2.27 -27.38 -23.44
N ARG A 593 1.37 -27.92 -22.62
CA ARG A 593 1.60 -29.12 -21.79
C ARG A 593 1.54 -30.42 -22.61
N GLU A 594 2.32 -31.44 -22.25
CA GLU A 594 2.44 -32.73 -22.98
C GLU A 594 1.10 -33.44 -23.19
N ASP A 595 0.39 -33.71 -22.10
CA ASP A 595 -0.87 -34.45 -22.09
C ASP A 595 -2.07 -33.72 -22.74
N TRP A 596 -1.89 -32.44 -23.11
CA TRP A 596 -2.94 -31.53 -23.57
C TRP A 596 -2.68 -30.92 -24.93
N ALA A 597 -1.43 -30.67 -25.29
CA ALA A 597 -1.11 -30.12 -26.58
C ALA A 597 -1.33 -31.16 -27.68
N TRP A 598 -1.49 -30.67 -28.90
CA TRP A 598 -1.33 -31.52 -30.06
C TRP A 598 0.11 -32.03 -30.08
N GLU A 599 0.30 -33.26 -29.60
CA GLU A 599 1.46 -34.07 -29.91
C GLU A 599 1.30 -34.44 -31.37
N GLY A 600 1.74 -33.52 -32.23
CA GLY A 600 1.81 -33.72 -33.65
C GLY A 600 2.63 -34.98 -33.89
N ALA A 601 1.92 -36.09 -34.01
CA ALA A 601 2.38 -37.30 -34.61
C ALA A 601 3.46 -38.06 -33.78
N TRP A 602 2.99 -38.56 -32.64
CA TRP A 602 3.58 -39.72 -31.96
C TRP A 602 2.95 -40.99 -32.54
N ASP A 603 3.76 -41.89 -33.11
CA ASP A 603 3.28 -43.20 -33.55
C ASP A 603 3.38 -44.17 -32.36
N GLU A 604 2.26 -44.47 -31.70
CA GLU A 604 2.21 -45.46 -30.62
C GLU A 604 2.71 -46.84 -31.05
N GLY A 605 2.66 -47.17 -32.34
CA GLY A 605 3.12 -48.44 -32.89
C GLY A 605 4.64 -48.53 -33.07
N GLU A 606 5.31 -47.41 -33.31
CA GLU A 606 6.76 -47.36 -33.56
C GLU A 606 7.56 -46.71 -32.41
N ASP A 607 6.90 -46.11 -31.41
CA ASP A 607 7.55 -45.43 -30.27
C ASP A 607 8.51 -44.31 -30.73
N ASP A 608 8.22 -43.71 -31.90
CA ASP A 608 9.01 -42.65 -32.51
C ASP A 608 8.12 -41.49 -32.97
N TRP A 609 8.72 -40.30 -33.02
CA TRP A 609 8.10 -39.12 -33.58
C TRP A 609 8.08 -39.24 -35.10
N CYS A 610 7.01 -38.74 -35.71
CA CYS A 610 6.98 -38.49 -37.14
C CYS A 610 8.22 -37.74 -37.62
N CYS A 611 8.90 -38.32 -38.61
CA CYS A 611 10.05 -37.70 -39.25
C CYS A 611 9.68 -36.33 -39.84
N GLY A 612 10.42 -35.28 -39.46
CA GLY A 612 10.32 -33.95 -40.08
C GLY A 612 9.45 -32.92 -39.34
N LEU A 613 8.74 -33.32 -38.28
CA LEU A 613 8.09 -32.38 -37.39
C LEU A 613 9.05 -31.86 -36.31
N PRO A 614 8.96 -30.58 -35.93
CA PRO A 614 9.59 -30.15 -34.69
C PRO A 614 8.97 -30.95 -33.55
N LYS A 615 9.79 -31.39 -32.58
CA LYS A 615 9.32 -31.99 -31.32
C LYS A 615 8.69 -30.94 -30.41
N SER A 616 7.78 -30.14 -30.95
CA SER A 616 7.17 -29.02 -30.27
C SER A 616 5.66 -29.18 -30.26
N ARG A 617 5.10 -28.75 -29.16
CA ARG A 617 3.69 -28.87 -28.80
C ARG A 617 2.93 -27.71 -29.41
N GLY A 618 1.73 -27.99 -29.90
CA GLY A 618 0.92 -26.99 -30.57
C GLY A 618 -0.54 -27.01 -30.14
N TYR A 619 -1.22 -25.90 -30.37
CA TYR A 619 -2.66 -25.88 -30.50
C TYR A 619 -3.02 -26.40 -31.91
N GLY A 620 -4.24 -26.89 -32.11
CA GLY A 620 -4.76 -27.08 -33.45
C GLY A 620 -6.06 -27.87 -33.55
N PHE A 621 -6.48 -28.06 -34.79
CA PHE A 621 -7.77 -28.60 -35.21
C PHE A 621 -7.67 -29.25 -36.60
N ILE A 622 -8.75 -29.91 -37.01
CA ILE A 622 -8.88 -30.61 -38.27
C ILE A 622 -9.99 -29.98 -39.12
N ILE A 623 -9.80 -29.91 -40.44
CA ILE A 623 -10.86 -29.61 -41.40
C ILE A 623 -10.98 -30.82 -42.36
N PRO A 624 -12.00 -31.68 -42.24
CA PRO A 624 -12.14 -32.87 -43.08
C PRO A 624 -12.52 -32.52 -44.53
N THR A 625 -12.21 -33.38 -45.49
CA THR A 625 -12.69 -33.23 -46.88
C THR A 625 -14.14 -33.63 -47.05
N GLY A 626 -14.64 -34.56 -46.22
CA GLY A 626 -15.91 -35.23 -46.47
C GLY A 626 -15.82 -36.43 -47.42
N MET A 627 -14.63 -36.70 -47.97
CA MET A 627 -14.45 -37.62 -49.11
C MET A 627 -13.92 -39.01 -48.75
N ASP A 628 -13.36 -39.21 -47.55
CA ASP A 628 -13.05 -40.56 -47.04
C ASP A 628 -14.33 -41.11 -46.40
N LEU A 629 -15.04 -41.96 -47.14
CA LEU A 629 -16.30 -42.56 -46.71
C LEU A 629 -16.07 -43.92 -46.05
N ASN A 630 -14.95 -44.58 -46.32
CA ASN A 630 -14.66 -45.93 -45.83
C ASN A 630 -13.85 -45.95 -44.52
N PHE A 631 -13.46 -44.77 -44.04
CA PHE A 631 -12.74 -44.54 -42.81
C PHE A 631 -11.35 -45.19 -42.77
N ASN A 632 -10.71 -45.37 -43.93
CA ASN A 632 -9.39 -45.98 -44.02
C ASN A 632 -8.24 -44.97 -44.08
N LEU A 633 -8.54 -43.67 -43.97
CA LEU A 633 -7.59 -42.55 -43.96
C LEU A 633 -6.87 -42.33 -45.29
N MET A 634 -7.40 -42.87 -46.39
CA MET A 634 -6.90 -42.70 -47.76
C MET A 634 -8.06 -42.33 -48.67
N HIS A 635 -7.79 -41.62 -49.77
CA HIS A 635 -8.78 -41.44 -50.82
C HIS A 635 -8.55 -42.57 -51.81
N ASP A 636 -9.39 -43.59 -51.74
CA ASP A 636 -9.26 -44.75 -52.60
C ASP A 636 -10.58 -45.17 -53.26
N THR A 637 -10.51 -46.20 -54.11
CA THR A 637 -11.70 -46.70 -54.81
C THR A 637 -12.79 -47.20 -53.86
N GLY A 638 -12.44 -47.56 -52.61
CA GLY A 638 -13.40 -47.96 -51.59
C GLY A 638 -14.32 -46.81 -51.15
N ASP A 639 -13.85 -45.55 -51.19
CA ASP A 639 -14.70 -44.38 -50.93
C ASP A 639 -15.75 -44.20 -52.01
N LEU A 640 -15.34 -44.31 -53.27
CA LEU A 640 -16.27 -44.28 -54.41
C LEU A 640 -17.27 -45.44 -54.35
N GLU A 641 -16.82 -46.64 -53.98
CA GLU A 641 -17.72 -47.79 -53.79
C GLU A 641 -18.77 -47.53 -52.71
N LEU A 642 -18.39 -46.92 -51.58
CA LEU A 642 -19.34 -46.55 -50.54
C LEU A 642 -20.27 -45.43 -50.96
N TRP A 643 -19.77 -44.40 -51.64
CA TRP A 643 -20.63 -43.34 -52.19
C TRP A 643 -21.68 -43.91 -53.16
N LEU A 644 -21.29 -44.87 -54.01
CA LEU A 644 -22.22 -45.53 -54.94
C LEU A 644 -23.30 -46.36 -54.21
N LEU A 645 -23.04 -46.79 -52.97
CA LEU A 645 -23.98 -47.53 -52.14
C LEU A 645 -24.88 -46.60 -51.31
N ASP A 646 -24.32 -45.53 -50.76
CA ASP A 646 -25.01 -44.52 -49.95
C ASP A 646 -24.51 -43.12 -50.33
N PRO A 647 -25.06 -42.50 -51.40
CA PRO A 647 -24.60 -41.21 -51.89
C PRO A 647 -24.76 -40.10 -50.85
N VAL A 648 -23.69 -39.34 -50.64
CA VAL A 648 -23.64 -38.19 -49.75
C VAL A 648 -23.11 -36.97 -50.50
N ASP A 649 -23.56 -35.78 -50.11
CA ASP A 649 -23.02 -34.52 -50.64
C ASP A 649 -21.63 -34.33 -50.01
N VAL A 650 -20.59 -34.40 -50.82
CA VAL A 650 -19.19 -34.28 -50.38
C VAL A 650 -18.54 -32.98 -50.85
N ASN A 651 -19.19 -32.26 -51.77
CA ASN A 651 -18.69 -31.00 -52.30
C ASN A 651 -19.32 -29.76 -51.63
N ASP A 652 -20.30 -29.98 -50.74
CA ASP A 652 -21.10 -28.99 -49.99
C ASP A 652 -21.86 -28.01 -50.90
N ASP A 653 -22.39 -28.47 -52.04
CA ASP A 653 -23.27 -27.66 -52.89
C ASP A 653 -24.77 -27.81 -52.57
N ASP A 654 -25.07 -28.52 -51.48
CA ASP A 654 -26.41 -28.91 -50.99
C ASP A 654 -27.16 -29.86 -51.96
N VAL A 655 -26.47 -30.47 -52.94
CA VAL A 655 -27.06 -31.34 -53.96
C VAL A 655 -26.28 -32.64 -54.12
N ILE A 656 -26.88 -33.75 -53.66
CA ILE A 656 -26.33 -35.09 -53.90
C ILE A 656 -26.47 -35.46 -55.38
N ASP A 657 -25.39 -35.35 -56.16
CA ASP A 657 -25.36 -35.66 -57.59
C ASP A 657 -24.02 -36.24 -58.09
N PHE A 658 -23.81 -36.29 -59.41
CA PHE A 658 -22.60 -36.90 -59.98
C PHE A 658 -21.33 -36.06 -59.70
N LEU A 659 -21.47 -34.77 -59.40
CA LEU A 659 -20.37 -33.88 -59.07
C LEU A 659 -19.72 -34.27 -57.74
N ASP A 660 -20.48 -34.85 -56.81
CA ASP A 660 -19.92 -35.45 -55.58
C ASP A 660 -19.02 -36.64 -55.89
N ALA A 661 -19.51 -37.58 -56.71
CA ALA A 661 -18.72 -38.72 -57.15
C ALA A 661 -17.48 -38.28 -57.95
N ALA A 662 -17.61 -37.23 -58.77
CA ALA A 662 -16.48 -36.65 -59.50
C ALA A 662 -15.45 -36.07 -58.54
N ALA A 663 -15.87 -35.38 -57.49
CA ALA A 663 -14.97 -34.85 -56.46
C ALA A 663 -14.20 -35.96 -55.73
N ILE A 664 -14.86 -37.09 -55.41
CA ILE A 664 -14.18 -38.27 -54.84
C ILE A 664 -13.16 -38.84 -55.84
N ILE A 665 -13.53 -38.99 -57.11
CA ILE A 665 -12.64 -39.50 -58.17
C ILE A 665 -11.41 -38.59 -58.34
N ASP A 666 -11.62 -37.27 -58.36
CA ASP A 666 -10.54 -36.29 -58.47
C ASP A 666 -9.62 -36.37 -57.25
N ALA A 667 -10.15 -36.52 -56.04
CA ALA A 667 -9.36 -36.69 -54.82
C ALA A 667 -8.52 -37.99 -54.82
N ILE A 668 -9.10 -39.11 -55.29
CA ILE A 668 -8.36 -40.37 -55.49
C ILE A 668 -7.21 -40.17 -56.50
N ALA A 669 -7.47 -39.44 -57.59
CA ALA A 669 -6.49 -39.20 -58.64
C ALA A 669 -5.37 -38.24 -58.22
N GLU A 670 -5.61 -37.34 -57.25
CA GLU A 670 -4.60 -36.42 -56.70
C GLU A 670 -3.66 -37.09 -55.68
N GLN A 671 -4.04 -38.25 -55.10
CA GLN A 671 -3.18 -39.02 -54.20
C GLN A 671 -2.15 -39.90 -54.94
N GLU A 672 -2.39 -40.25 -56.21
CA GLU A 672 -1.45 -41.02 -57.07
C GLU A 672 -0.36 -40.13 -57.72
#